data_AF-A0A0W0ZUP3-F1
#
_entry.id   AF-A0A0W0ZUP3-F1
#
_cell.length_a   1.000
_cell.length_b   1.000
_cell.length_c   1.000
_cell.angle_alpha   90.00
_cell.angle_beta   90.00
_cell.angle_gamma   90.00
#
_symmetry.space_group_name_H-M   'P 1'
#
loop_
_entity.id
_entity.type
_entity.pdbx_description
1 polymer ?
#
loop_
_entity_poly.entity_id
_entity_poly.type
_entity_poly.pdbx_seq_one_letter_code
_entity_poly.pdbx_strand_id
1 'polypeptide(L)'
;MRLPLKEPLSARYLYLSPENIVYIFMPIVSGTAIGLDNTCKAVYALQEFFDKGSNSNKKASLKVELLAYKEALESDMSLLGATSPLMQQKQERLTQIDAYLTLLASVEKHPELNCLNTGFPSYPRPLEGMMQDRATSNLYSMVLHPSEQDGYLRTEGTNPVFRVAHKSVSRNIEHAESNLQKALIKAYSPLIFTVQNVKAEVRHQVLAQFKAQNMPCSVDIIASLLQETIQRQMHVTVDFSKTAKGEPITQDFIAKAMLFDKETSPEEYVDALLGFCANDLFTTVPISPFKYLTNFESWSIATQFLLGLTNIYAVVQGKTSQDTNFGEILDKRPDLSTELAQILAKAQQDNANIEEACLLWINKRTHELKLMTAFTPEDLKTIKQNFAQQYVQIKDSPHFDEFFVLDTEKEGAFVMHQGSICTSFAKFVSSPLLDVPQELIQPFEKVQQQASRLGVNIPHKNTLMQNEVEINTSTLDKAALQALYEQIDSYNDPKLKEKLFAQLKTERPDFKPQINVKQFLQHVAYGQQNEAENLLKKDAALAQELLTARDIPFTDYSGRTFTCSAYEYAWWAKDSHMRFMLERYMDEGSKKELLKRVQQIDEPIDTGTLFKAPRGLVYTQKGKEYRSAHFDLTPLKSALRTYIKAYEQSPNTTNADWEALDAV
;
A
#
# COMPACT_ATOMS: atom_id res chain seq x y z
N MET A 1 15.60 -33.71 1.42
CA MET A 1 15.33 -32.35 1.93
C MET A 1 14.14 -31.68 1.25
N ARG A 2 13.26 -30.97 1.98
CA ARG A 2 12.19 -30.14 1.38
C ARG A 2 12.59 -28.67 1.42
N LEU A 3 12.60 -28.02 0.25
CA LEU A 3 13.00 -26.63 0.10
C LEU A 3 11.81 -25.79 -0.37
N PRO A 4 11.44 -24.71 0.33
CA PRO A 4 10.38 -23.81 -0.13
C PRO A 4 10.82 -23.03 -1.36
N LEU A 5 9.97 -22.93 -2.37
CA LEU A 5 10.23 -22.13 -3.56
C LEU A 5 10.19 -20.63 -3.22
N LYS A 6 10.97 -19.82 -3.94
CA LYS A 6 11.12 -18.39 -3.73
C LYS A 6 10.04 -17.55 -4.41
N GLU A 7 9.40 -18.07 -5.46
CA GLU A 7 8.33 -17.37 -6.15
C GLU A 7 7.26 -16.89 -5.15
N PRO A 8 7.02 -15.57 -5.04
CA PRO A 8 6.17 -15.03 -3.99
C PRO A 8 4.69 -15.31 -4.25
N LEU A 9 3.97 -15.69 -3.19
CA LEU A 9 2.51 -15.81 -3.20
C LEU A 9 1.80 -14.46 -3.30
N SER A 10 2.50 -13.36 -3.02
CA SER A 10 1.96 -12.00 -3.10
C SER A 10 3.08 -11.09 -3.58
N ALA A 11 3.03 -10.70 -4.84
CA ALA A 11 3.91 -9.69 -5.44
C ALA A 11 3.09 -8.43 -5.72
N ARG A 12 3.69 -7.26 -5.56
CA ARG A 12 2.96 -6.00 -5.77
C ARG A 12 2.54 -5.87 -7.24
N TYR A 13 1.34 -5.35 -7.46
CA TYR A 13 0.74 -5.13 -8.80
C TYR A 13 0.44 -6.39 -9.61
N LEU A 14 0.90 -7.57 -9.16
CA LEU A 14 0.91 -8.78 -9.95
C LEU A 14 -0.15 -9.76 -9.45
N TYR A 15 -0.94 -10.25 -10.39
CA TYR A 15 -1.84 -11.38 -10.19
C TYR A 15 -1.54 -12.49 -11.20
N LEU A 16 -1.49 -13.73 -10.71
CA LEU A 16 -1.34 -14.94 -11.52
C LEU A 16 -2.67 -15.69 -11.55
N SER A 17 -3.24 -15.87 -12.75
CA SER A 17 -4.47 -16.66 -12.90
C SER A 17 -4.20 -18.16 -12.87
N PRO A 18 -5.25 -18.99 -12.64
CA PRO A 18 -5.14 -20.46 -12.69
C PRO A 18 -4.59 -20.99 -14.03
N GLU A 19 -4.77 -20.26 -15.13
CA GLU A 19 -4.30 -20.58 -16.48
C GLU A 19 -2.84 -20.17 -16.73
N ASN A 20 -2.09 -19.82 -15.67
CA ASN A 20 -0.69 -19.42 -15.74
C ASN A 20 -0.43 -18.07 -16.46
N ILE A 21 -1.41 -17.17 -16.43
CA ILE A 21 -1.30 -15.85 -17.07
C ILE A 21 -0.97 -14.78 -16.03
N VAL A 22 0.04 -13.97 -16.33
CA VAL A 22 0.51 -12.86 -15.49
C VAL A 22 -0.22 -11.57 -15.87
N TYR A 23 -0.97 -11.03 -14.92
CA TYR A 23 -1.65 -9.74 -15.04
C TYR A 23 -0.91 -8.71 -14.20
N ILE A 24 -0.60 -7.56 -14.79
CA ILE A 24 -0.08 -6.39 -14.08
C ILE A 24 -1.18 -5.34 -13.97
N PHE A 25 -1.51 -4.98 -12.73
CA PHE A 25 -2.52 -4.01 -12.37
C PHE A 25 -1.87 -2.71 -11.90
N MET A 26 -2.04 -1.68 -12.71
CA MET A 26 -1.53 -0.34 -12.46
C MET A 26 -2.48 0.39 -11.49
N PRO A 27 -2.01 0.84 -10.32
CA PRO A 27 -2.84 1.51 -9.33
C PRO A 27 -3.20 2.91 -9.81
N ILE A 28 -4.44 3.31 -9.56
CA ILE A 28 -4.98 4.63 -9.89
C ILE A 28 -5.10 5.46 -8.63
N VAL A 29 -5.67 4.86 -7.59
CA VAL A 29 -5.95 5.48 -6.30
C VAL A 29 -6.08 4.36 -5.26
N SER A 30 -5.63 4.60 -4.03
CA SER A 30 -5.87 3.65 -2.93
C SER A 30 -7.38 3.57 -2.62
N GLY A 31 -7.84 2.43 -2.13
CA GLY A 31 -9.24 2.18 -1.82
C GLY A 31 -9.84 0.99 -2.57
N THR A 32 -11.13 0.77 -2.35
CA THR A 32 -11.87 -0.37 -2.92
C THR A 32 -13.01 0.13 -3.81
N ALA A 33 -14.21 0.29 -3.26
CA ALA A 33 -15.35 0.88 -3.98
C ALA A 33 -15.26 2.41 -4.09
N ILE A 34 -14.47 3.04 -3.22
CA ILE A 34 -14.23 4.49 -3.21
C ILE A 34 -12.73 4.76 -3.03
N GLY A 35 -12.22 5.78 -3.73
CA GLY A 35 -10.85 6.25 -3.60
C GLY A 35 -10.62 6.95 -2.26
N LEU A 36 -9.56 6.56 -1.54
CA LEU A 36 -9.20 7.11 -0.23
C LEU A 36 -8.16 8.23 -0.34
N ASP A 37 -7.28 8.16 -1.33
CA ASP A 37 -6.42 9.28 -1.71
C ASP A 37 -7.19 10.22 -2.65
N ASN A 38 -7.15 11.52 -2.36
CA ASN A 38 -7.72 12.54 -3.22
C ASN A 38 -6.75 13.73 -3.36
N THR A 39 -7.13 14.66 -4.23
CA THR A 39 -6.41 15.90 -4.52
C THR A 39 -4.92 15.64 -4.84
N CYS A 40 -4.00 16.21 -4.07
CA CYS A 40 -2.56 16.11 -4.28
C CYS A 40 -2.02 14.67 -4.21
N LYS A 41 -2.65 13.77 -3.44
CA LYS A 41 -2.15 12.41 -3.19
C LYS A 41 -2.71 11.35 -4.14
N ALA A 42 -3.79 11.66 -4.88
CA ALA A 42 -4.51 10.67 -5.69
C ALA A 42 -3.61 9.88 -6.66
N VAL A 43 -2.57 10.53 -7.19
CA VAL A 43 -1.70 9.96 -8.25
C VAL A 43 -0.38 9.40 -7.69
N TYR A 44 -0.13 9.44 -6.37
CA TYR A 44 1.15 9.00 -5.79
C TYR A 44 1.43 7.51 -5.99
N ALA A 45 0.39 6.66 -5.93
CA ALA A 45 0.55 5.23 -6.21
C ALA A 45 1.02 4.98 -7.66
N LEU A 46 0.58 5.82 -8.61
CA LEU A 46 0.98 5.75 -10.01
C LEU A 46 2.41 6.30 -10.23
N GLN A 47 2.79 7.34 -9.50
CA GLN A 47 4.18 7.83 -9.46
C GLN A 47 5.14 6.72 -8.99
N GLU A 48 4.81 6.03 -7.90
CA GLU A 48 5.59 4.91 -7.38
C GLU A 48 5.68 3.76 -8.38
N PHE A 49 4.56 3.40 -9.01
CA PHE A 49 4.51 2.34 -10.03
C PHE A 49 5.54 2.53 -11.16
N PHE A 50 5.70 3.76 -11.64
CA PHE A 50 6.62 4.12 -12.73
C PHE A 50 8.01 4.62 -12.27
N ASP A 51 8.29 4.62 -10.97
CA ASP A 51 9.50 5.25 -10.40
C ASP A 51 9.69 6.72 -10.81
N LYS A 52 8.62 7.52 -10.71
CA LYS A 52 8.61 8.95 -11.11
C LYS A 52 8.28 9.88 -9.94
N GLY A 53 8.82 11.08 -10.00
CA GLY A 53 8.60 12.13 -9.01
C GLY A 53 9.35 11.91 -7.69
N SER A 54 9.31 12.93 -6.83
CA SER A 54 9.99 12.93 -5.53
C SER A 54 9.28 12.11 -4.45
N ASN A 55 7.99 11.83 -4.64
CA ASN A 55 7.16 11.08 -3.68
C ASN A 55 7.21 9.56 -3.91
N SER A 56 7.89 9.09 -4.96
CA SER A 56 8.05 7.67 -5.27
C SER A 56 9.02 6.98 -4.30
N ASN A 57 8.59 5.87 -3.70
CA ASN A 57 9.52 4.91 -3.13
C ASN A 57 10.11 4.06 -4.26
N LYS A 58 11.28 4.46 -4.77
CA LYS A 58 11.96 3.77 -5.88
C LYS A 58 12.13 2.26 -5.70
N LYS A 59 12.25 1.81 -4.44
CA LYS A 59 12.39 0.39 -4.08
C LYS A 59 11.11 -0.43 -4.23
N ALA A 60 9.97 0.22 -4.48
CA ALA A 60 8.65 -0.38 -4.59
C ALA A 60 8.04 -0.25 -5.99
N SER A 61 8.81 0.21 -6.98
CA SER A 61 8.33 0.37 -8.36
C SER A 61 8.06 -0.97 -9.05
N LEU A 62 7.22 -0.96 -10.09
CA LEU A 62 6.93 -2.16 -10.89
C LEU A 62 8.21 -2.81 -11.40
N LYS A 63 9.18 -2.02 -11.85
CA LYS A 63 10.44 -2.51 -12.41
C LYS A 63 11.22 -3.34 -11.38
N VAL A 64 11.32 -2.85 -10.15
CA VAL A 64 12.02 -3.56 -9.06
C VAL A 64 11.28 -4.85 -8.71
N GLU A 65 9.95 -4.79 -8.62
CA GLU A 65 9.11 -5.96 -8.31
C GLU A 65 9.21 -7.05 -9.39
N LEU A 66 9.16 -6.68 -10.67
CA LEU A 66 9.32 -7.63 -11.79
C LEU A 66 10.72 -8.25 -11.84
N LEU A 67 11.77 -7.48 -11.57
CA LEU A 67 13.14 -8.00 -11.50
C LEU A 67 13.31 -8.98 -10.33
N ALA A 68 12.79 -8.67 -9.15
CA ALA A 68 12.80 -9.57 -8.01
C ALA A 68 11.99 -10.85 -8.28
N TYR A 69 10.84 -10.73 -8.95
CA TYR A 69 10.03 -11.89 -9.35
C TYR A 69 10.76 -12.77 -10.37
N LYS A 70 11.43 -12.16 -11.35
CA LYS A 70 12.29 -12.84 -12.32
C LYS A 70 13.41 -13.62 -11.63
N GLU A 71 14.16 -12.99 -10.74
CA GLU A 71 15.23 -13.65 -9.98
C GLU A 71 14.69 -14.83 -9.16
N ALA A 72 13.49 -14.70 -8.56
CA ALA A 72 12.85 -15.78 -7.84
C ALA A 72 12.47 -16.96 -8.76
N LEU A 73 11.93 -16.70 -9.96
CA LEU A 73 11.60 -17.73 -10.94
C LEU A 73 12.85 -18.46 -11.46
N GLU A 74 13.89 -17.73 -11.84
CA GLU A 74 15.17 -18.30 -12.31
C GLU A 74 15.81 -19.17 -11.22
N SER A 75 15.78 -18.68 -9.98
CA SER A 75 16.27 -19.40 -8.81
C SER A 75 15.50 -20.70 -8.57
N ASP A 76 14.17 -20.67 -8.66
CA ASP A 76 13.33 -21.87 -8.52
C ASP A 76 13.53 -22.87 -9.66
N MET A 77 13.63 -22.39 -10.90
CA MET A 77 13.86 -23.25 -12.07
C MET A 77 15.20 -23.99 -11.98
N SER A 78 16.24 -23.39 -11.38
CA SER A 78 17.52 -24.07 -11.17
C SER A 78 17.43 -25.33 -10.30
N LEU A 79 16.38 -25.42 -9.48
CA LEU A 79 16.11 -26.55 -8.57
C LEU A 79 15.18 -27.60 -9.19
N LEU A 80 14.55 -27.29 -10.32
CA LEU A 80 13.57 -28.16 -10.97
C LEU A 80 14.22 -28.92 -12.12
N GLY A 81 13.87 -30.21 -12.27
CA GLY A 81 14.28 -30.99 -13.43
C GLY A 81 13.68 -30.44 -14.73
N ALA A 82 14.44 -30.48 -15.83
CA ALA A 82 14.05 -29.91 -17.13
C ALA A 82 12.74 -30.48 -17.73
N THR A 83 12.26 -31.62 -17.23
CA THR A 83 11.03 -32.28 -17.69
C THR A 83 9.84 -32.05 -16.75
N SER A 84 10.00 -31.25 -15.68
CA SER A 84 8.92 -31.00 -14.72
C SER A 84 7.85 -30.07 -15.30
N PRO A 85 6.54 -30.40 -15.21
CA PRO A 85 5.47 -29.49 -15.59
C PRO A 85 5.54 -28.14 -14.86
N LEU A 86 5.98 -28.13 -13.59
CA LEU A 86 6.17 -26.90 -12.82
C LEU A 86 7.29 -26.03 -13.38
N MET A 87 8.34 -26.64 -13.94
CA MET A 87 9.42 -25.90 -14.61
C MET A 87 8.89 -25.21 -15.86
N GLN A 88 8.13 -25.94 -16.70
CA GLN A 88 7.49 -25.36 -17.90
C GLN A 88 6.57 -24.19 -17.54
N GLN A 89 5.74 -24.35 -16.51
CA GLN A 89 4.87 -23.27 -16.04
C GLN A 89 5.66 -22.05 -15.56
N LYS A 90 6.73 -22.23 -14.77
CA LYS A 90 7.60 -21.13 -14.34
C LYS A 90 8.32 -20.46 -15.53
N GLN A 91 8.74 -21.22 -16.53
CA GLN A 91 9.37 -20.71 -17.74
C GLN A 91 8.40 -19.86 -18.59
N GLU A 92 7.14 -20.28 -18.69
CA GLU A 92 6.07 -19.49 -19.33
C GLU A 92 5.83 -18.17 -18.58
N ARG A 93 5.83 -18.19 -17.24
CA ARG A 93 5.72 -16.97 -16.42
C ARG A 93 6.92 -16.07 -16.61
N LEU A 94 8.13 -16.62 -16.59
CA LEU A 94 9.37 -15.87 -16.81
C LEU A 94 9.34 -15.15 -18.18
N THR A 95 8.86 -15.83 -19.22
CA THR A 95 8.69 -15.24 -20.55
C THR A 95 7.72 -14.05 -20.54
N GLN A 96 6.60 -14.16 -19.80
CA GLN A 96 5.65 -13.06 -19.65
C GLN A 96 6.24 -11.88 -18.84
N ILE A 97 7.00 -12.15 -17.78
CA ILE A 97 7.69 -11.14 -16.97
C ILE A 97 8.72 -10.39 -17.83
N ASP A 98 9.51 -11.09 -18.63
CA ASP A 98 10.47 -10.49 -19.55
C ASP A 98 9.80 -9.61 -20.61
N ALA A 99 8.63 -10.03 -21.12
CA ALA A 99 7.83 -9.21 -22.00
C ALA A 99 7.38 -7.91 -21.30
N TYR A 100 6.89 -7.98 -20.05
CA TYR A 100 6.48 -6.80 -19.29
C TYR A 100 7.66 -5.86 -18.99
N LEU A 101 8.83 -6.39 -18.66
CA LEU A 101 10.05 -5.60 -18.45
C LEU A 101 10.47 -4.86 -19.73
N THR A 102 10.40 -5.53 -20.88
CA THR A 102 10.71 -4.93 -22.19
C THR A 102 9.71 -3.83 -22.53
N LEU A 103 8.42 -4.10 -22.33
CA LEU A 103 7.34 -3.13 -22.53
C LEU A 103 7.51 -1.91 -21.61
N LEU A 104 7.75 -2.12 -20.31
CA LEU A 104 7.95 -1.04 -19.34
C LEU A 104 9.14 -0.15 -19.73
N ALA A 105 10.26 -0.74 -20.17
CA ALA A 105 11.42 0.01 -20.63
C ALA A 105 11.12 0.90 -21.84
N SER A 106 10.18 0.50 -22.70
CA SER A 106 9.74 1.31 -23.86
C SER A 106 8.84 2.49 -23.44
N VAL A 107 8.02 2.32 -22.40
CA VAL A 107 7.01 3.32 -22.00
C VAL A 107 7.51 4.25 -20.88
N GLU A 108 8.44 3.82 -20.02
CA GLU A 108 8.87 4.58 -18.83
C GLU A 108 9.46 5.97 -19.16
N LYS A 109 9.94 6.16 -20.39
CA LYS A 109 10.49 7.43 -20.90
C LYS A 109 9.54 8.21 -21.80
N HIS A 110 8.32 7.72 -22.00
CA HIS A 110 7.36 8.34 -22.90
C HIS A 110 6.91 9.72 -22.39
N PRO A 111 6.81 10.76 -23.25
CA PRO A 111 6.42 12.11 -22.83
C PRO A 111 5.08 12.20 -22.12
N GLU A 112 4.13 11.32 -22.45
CA GLU A 112 2.83 11.25 -21.76
C GLU A 112 2.94 10.98 -20.25
N LEU A 113 4.04 10.38 -19.80
CA LEU A 113 4.28 10.13 -18.37
C LEU A 113 5.01 11.28 -17.67
N ASN A 114 5.37 12.37 -18.37
CA ASN A 114 6.08 13.50 -17.75
C ASN A 114 5.23 14.22 -16.70
N CYS A 115 3.90 14.13 -16.78
CA CYS A 115 2.99 14.64 -15.75
C CYS A 115 3.22 13.99 -14.38
N LEU A 116 3.86 12.82 -14.32
CA LEU A 116 4.21 12.12 -13.09
C LEU A 116 5.52 12.60 -12.46
N ASN A 117 6.31 13.46 -13.13
CA ASN A 117 7.57 13.95 -12.57
C ASN A 117 7.40 15.16 -11.65
N THR A 118 6.20 15.75 -11.58
CA THR A 118 5.94 16.96 -10.79
C THR A 118 5.67 16.63 -9.32
N GLY A 119 5.84 17.61 -8.43
CA GLY A 119 5.47 17.46 -7.01
C GLY A 119 3.97 17.26 -6.79
N PHE A 120 3.15 17.76 -7.73
CA PHE A 120 1.69 17.62 -7.78
C PHE A 120 1.31 16.95 -9.12
N PRO A 121 1.49 15.63 -9.25
CA PRO A 121 1.31 14.88 -10.50
C PRO A 121 -0.14 14.85 -10.97
N SER A 122 -0.37 14.79 -12.28
CA SER A 122 -1.69 14.54 -12.89
C SER A 122 -1.74 13.15 -13.55
N TYR A 123 -2.93 12.61 -13.80
CA TYR A 123 -3.05 11.36 -14.52
C TYR A 123 -2.60 11.53 -15.99
N PRO A 124 -1.85 10.56 -16.57
CA PRO A 124 -1.49 10.60 -17.98
C PRO A 124 -2.73 10.59 -18.89
N ARG A 125 -2.70 11.31 -20.01
CA ARG A 125 -3.83 11.38 -20.96
C ARG A 125 -4.35 10.02 -21.43
N PRO A 126 -3.52 8.99 -21.68
CA PRO A 126 -4.02 7.65 -22.01
C PRO A 126 -4.95 7.08 -20.92
N LEU A 127 -4.64 7.32 -19.64
CA LEU A 127 -5.44 6.87 -18.51
C LEU A 127 -6.69 7.73 -18.34
N GLU A 128 -6.56 9.05 -18.48
CA GLU A 128 -7.71 9.97 -18.47
C GLU A 128 -8.74 9.57 -19.53
N GLY A 129 -8.31 9.24 -20.75
CA GLY A 129 -9.20 8.76 -21.81
C GLY A 129 -9.97 7.50 -21.42
N MET A 130 -9.32 6.56 -20.73
CA MET A 130 -9.99 5.36 -20.20
C MET A 130 -11.02 5.72 -19.13
N MET A 131 -10.74 6.69 -18.28
CA MET A 131 -11.64 7.14 -17.21
C MET A 131 -12.81 7.97 -17.76
N GLN A 132 -12.62 8.69 -18.86
CA GLN A 132 -13.63 9.52 -19.51
C GLN A 132 -14.65 8.71 -20.32
N ASP A 133 -14.28 7.53 -20.83
CA ASP A 133 -15.16 6.71 -21.66
C ASP A 133 -16.36 6.16 -20.86
N ARG A 134 -17.49 6.87 -20.89
CA ARG A 134 -18.73 6.51 -20.17
C ARG A 134 -19.40 5.25 -20.72
N ALA A 135 -19.07 4.81 -21.94
CA ALA A 135 -19.64 3.59 -22.50
C ALA A 135 -19.01 2.34 -21.86
N THR A 136 -17.69 2.36 -21.64
CA THR A 136 -16.94 1.17 -21.18
C THR A 136 -16.36 1.28 -19.76
N SER A 137 -16.31 2.47 -19.19
CA SER A 137 -15.82 2.68 -17.82
C SER A 137 -16.85 2.26 -16.77
N ASN A 138 -16.35 1.61 -15.72
CA ASN A 138 -17.03 1.37 -14.45
C ASN A 138 -16.46 2.23 -13.30
N LEU A 139 -15.54 3.16 -13.61
CA LEU A 139 -15.00 4.14 -12.67
C LEU A 139 -15.60 5.51 -12.96
N TYR A 140 -16.13 6.13 -11.92
CA TYR A 140 -16.76 7.45 -11.95
C TYR A 140 -16.08 8.37 -10.97
N SER A 141 -16.34 9.66 -11.09
CA SER A 141 -15.81 10.65 -10.18
C SER A 141 -16.83 11.74 -9.89
N MET A 142 -16.62 12.42 -8.76
CA MET A 142 -17.41 13.57 -8.35
C MET A 142 -16.51 14.68 -7.80
N VAL A 143 -16.97 15.91 -7.94
CA VAL A 143 -16.36 17.11 -7.34
C VAL A 143 -17.42 17.78 -6.46
N LEU A 144 -17.10 17.94 -5.17
CA LEU A 144 -17.91 18.62 -4.16
C LEU A 144 -17.38 20.03 -3.91
N HIS A 145 -18.03 20.79 -3.04
CA HIS A 145 -17.63 22.14 -2.64
C HIS A 145 -17.58 22.24 -1.12
N PRO A 146 -16.43 21.95 -0.49
CA PRO A 146 -16.18 22.38 0.88
C PRO A 146 -15.95 23.90 0.95
N SER A 147 -16.15 24.50 2.13
CA SER A 147 -15.84 25.91 2.38
C SER A 147 -14.35 26.22 2.26
N GLU A 148 -13.49 25.30 2.69
CA GLU A 148 -12.03 25.34 2.48
C GLU A 148 -11.66 24.41 1.32
N GLN A 149 -11.45 25.00 0.14
CA GLN A 149 -11.23 24.25 -1.11
C GLN A 149 -9.76 23.99 -1.41
N ASP A 150 -9.47 22.77 -1.85
CA ASP A 150 -8.24 22.39 -2.53
C ASP A 150 -8.44 22.41 -4.06
N GLY A 151 -7.79 23.36 -4.73
CA GLY A 151 -7.87 23.50 -6.18
C GLY A 151 -7.07 22.47 -6.98
N TYR A 152 -6.30 21.59 -6.34
CA TYR A 152 -5.52 20.54 -7.00
C TYR A 152 -6.33 19.28 -7.27
N LEU A 153 -7.44 19.44 -8.00
CA LEU A 153 -8.29 18.32 -8.41
C LEU A 153 -7.60 17.41 -9.44
N ARG A 154 -7.83 16.10 -9.33
CA ARG A 154 -7.34 15.05 -10.25
C ARG A 154 -8.45 14.35 -11.01
N THR A 155 -9.67 14.48 -10.54
CA THR A 155 -10.87 13.96 -11.19
C THR A 155 -11.34 14.85 -12.35
N GLU A 156 -10.89 16.11 -12.46
CA GLU A 156 -11.34 17.02 -13.53
C GLU A 156 -11.04 16.50 -14.94
N GLY A 157 -9.89 15.84 -15.12
CA GLY A 157 -9.50 15.15 -16.34
C GLY A 157 -10.29 13.87 -16.61
N THR A 158 -11.21 13.48 -15.73
CA THR A 158 -11.97 12.21 -15.83
C THR A 158 -13.45 12.42 -16.16
N ASN A 159 -13.84 13.66 -16.47
CA ASN A 159 -15.23 14.08 -16.75
C ASN A 159 -16.23 13.81 -15.61
N PRO A 160 -16.08 14.42 -14.41
CA PRO A 160 -16.88 14.08 -13.22
C PRO A 160 -18.40 14.04 -13.48
N VAL A 161 -19.02 12.94 -13.05
CA VAL A 161 -20.46 12.70 -13.21
C VAL A 161 -21.25 13.70 -12.39
N PHE A 162 -20.79 14.00 -11.18
CA PHE A 162 -21.33 15.07 -10.35
C PHE A 162 -20.27 16.15 -10.14
N ARG A 163 -20.62 17.41 -10.36
CA ARG A 163 -19.72 18.55 -10.16
C ARG A 163 -20.53 19.77 -9.78
N VAL A 164 -20.15 20.39 -8.68
CA VAL A 164 -20.50 21.77 -8.34
C VAL A 164 -19.36 22.70 -8.72
N ALA A 165 -19.62 24.01 -8.84
CA ALA A 165 -18.60 25.01 -9.09
C ALA A 165 -17.47 24.87 -8.07
N HIS A 166 -16.21 24.85 -8.47
CA HIS A 166 -15.08 24.62 -7.57
C HIS A 166 -13.82 25.35 -8.05
N LYS A 167 -12.92 25.68 -7.13
CA LYS A 167 -11.57 26.15 -7.44
C LYS A 167 -10.83 25.08 -8.25
N SER A 168 -10.09 25.50 -9.27
CA SER A 168 -9.31 24.59 -10.09
C SER A 168 -8.02 25.26 -10.55
N VAL A 169 -6.90 24.70 -10.11
CA VAL A 169 -5.58 25.13 -10.59
C VAL A 169 -5.41 24.78 -12.07
N SER A 170 -5.90 23.60 -12.50
CA SER A 170 -5.74 23.13 -13.88
C SER A 170 -6.49 24.01 -14.89
N ARG A 171 -7.65 24.56 -14.49
CA ARG A 171 -8.51 25.43 -15.30
C ARG A 171 -8.31 26.91 -15.04
N ASN A 172 -7.33 27.28 -14.20
CA ASN A 172 -7.08 28.66 -13.79
C ASN A 172 -8.30 29.37 -13.17
N ILE A 173 -9.04 28.65 -12.32
CA ILE A 173 -10.20 29.15 -11.56
C ILE A 173 -9.74 29.36 -10.12
N GLU A 174 -9.47 30.61 -9.74
CA GLU A 174 -9.02 30.96 -8.39
C GLU A 174 -10.17 31.04 -7.38
N HIS A 175 -11.35 31.46 -7.84
CA HIS A 175 -12.55 31.63 -7.04
C HIS A 175 -13.75 30.99 -7.74
N ALA A 176 -14.53 30.22 -6.99
CA ALA A 176 -15.76 29.60 -7.46
C ALA A 176 -16.83 29.74 -6.39
N GLU A 177 -18.07 29.98 -6.82
CA GLU A 177 -19.23 30.06 -5.94
C GLU A 177 -20.24 28.98 -6.35
N SER A 178 -20.59 28.10 -5.41
CA SER A 178 -21.66 27.11 -5.60
C SER A 178 -22.96 27.62 -4.98
N ASN A 179 -24.01 27.76 -5.79
CA ASN A 179 -25.34 28.13 -5.30
C ASN A 179 -25.95 27.00 -4.46
N LEU A 180 -25.63 25.74 -4.79
CA LEU A 180 -26.02 24.59 -3.97
C LEU A 180 -25.39 24.68 -2.58
N GLN A 181 -24.07 24.86 -2.49
CA GLN A 181 -23.39 24.94 -1.19
C GLN A 181 -23.89 26.13 -0.38
N LYS A 182 -24.01 27.32 -0.98
CA LYS A 182 -24.55 28.51 -0.30
C LYS A 182 -25.95 28.28 0.27
N ALA A 183 -26.83 27.61 -0.49
CA ALA A 183 -28.17 27.28 -0.03
C ALA A 183 -28.16 26.30 1.15
N LEU A 184 -27.33 25.24 1.08
CA LEU A 184 -27.19 24.25 2.14
C LEU A 184 -26.65 24.88 3.43
N ILE A 185 -25.54 25.63 3.34
CA ILE A 185 -24.96 26.31 4.50
C ILE A 185 -25.99 27.24 5.14
N LYS A 186 -26.66 28.08 4.35
CA LYS A 186 -27.70 29.00 4.85
C LYS A 186 -28.84 28.27 5.57
N ALA A 187 -29.29 27.13 5.05
CA ALA A 187 -30.38 26.36 5.64
C ALA A 187 -29.95 25.57 6.88
N TYR A 188 -28.69 25.14 6.95
CA TYR A 188 -28.16 24.30 8.01
C TYR A 188 -27.54 25.07 9.17
N SER A 189 -27.03 26.30 8.97
CA SER A 189 -26.47 27.13 10.03
C SER A 189 -27.37 27.32 11.27
N PRO A 190 -28.72 27.47 11.17
CA PRO A 190 -29.57 27.62 12.35
C PRO A 190 -29.94 26.28 13.04
N LEU A 191 -29.51 25.13 12.51
CA LEU A 191 -29.87 23.82 13.06
C LEU A 191 -29.00 23.45 14.27
N ILE A 192 -29.56 22.64 15.15
CA ILE A 192 -28.84 22.03 16.28
C ILE A 192 -28.51 20.59 15.88
N PHE A 193 -27.22 20.25 15.91
CA PHE A 193 -26.74 18.91 15.59
C PHE A 193 -26.33 18.19 16.87
N THR A 194 -26.93 17.03 17.11
CA THR A 194 -26.61 16.16 18.24
C THR A 194 -26.17 14.81 17.71
N VAL A 195 -25.03 14.29 18.19
CA VAL A 195 -24.59 12.93 17.87
C VAL A 195 -25.63 11.95 18.41
N GLN A 196 -26.27 11.20 17.53
CA GLN A 196 -27.16 10.12 17.89
C GLN A 196 -26.32 8.92 18.33
N ASN A 197 -26.34 8.62 19.63
CA ASN A 197 -25.74 7.39 20.15
C ASN A 197 -26.70 6.23 19.87
N VAL A 198 -26.57 5.62 18.69
CA VAL A 198 -27.44 4.52 18.24
C VAL A 198 -27.49 3.37 19.25
N LYS A 199 -26.36 3.04 19.90
CA LYS A 199 -26.32 2.03 20.98
C LYS A 199 -27.22 2.44 22.15
N ALA A 200 -27.13 3.69 22.59
CA ALA A 200 -27.97 4.21 23.66
C ALA A 200 -29.45 4.31 23.24
N GLU A 201 -29.76 4.63 21.99
CA GLU A 201 -31.13 4.66 21.46
C GLU A 201 -31.76 3.26 21.43
N VAL A 202 -31.03 2.24 20.93
CA VAL A 202 -31.45 0.84 20.98
C VAL A 202 -31.72 0.43 22.43
N ARG A 203 -30.77 0.70 23.33
CA ARG A 203 -30.92 0.41 24.77
C ARG A 203 -32.15 1.08 25.36
N HIS A 204 -32.33 2.38 25.12
CA HIS A 204 -33.45 3.13 25.65
C HIS A 204 -34.80 2.63 25.11
N GLN A 205 -34.89 2.31 23.81
CA GLN A 205 -36.13 1.80 23.21
C GLN A 205 -36.50 0.42 23.74
N VAL A 206 -35.52 -0.49 23.88
CA VAL A 206 -35.75 -1.81 24.46
C VAL A 206 -36.22 -1.68 25.90
N LEU A 207 -35.55 -0.86 26.73
CA LEU A 207 -35.94 -0.64 28.12
C LEU A 207 -37.30 0.04 28.25
N ALA A 208 -37.64 0.97 27.36
CA ALA A 208 -38.95 1.62 27.34
C ALA A 208 -40.06 0.64 26.98
N GLN A 209 -39.87 -0.22 25.97
CA GLN A 209 -40.83 -1.28 25.61
C GLN A 209 -40.99 -2.29 26.74
N PHE A 210 -39.87 -2.69 27.35
CA PHE A 210 -39.84 -3.60 28.49
C PHE A 210 -40.65 -3.06 29.68
N LYS A 211 -40.45 -1.77 30.03
CA LYS A 211 -41.19 -1.08 31.11
C LYS A 211 -42.66 -0.88 30.76
N ALA A 212 -42.99 -0.46 29.54
CA ALA A 212 -44.35 -0.18 29.12
C ALA A 212 -45.25 -1.43 29.12
N GLN A 213 -44.66 -2.60 28.81
CA GLN A 213 -45.39 -3.87 28.72
C GLN A 213 -45.29 -4.72 30.01
N ASN A 214 -44.62 -4.22 31.05
CA ASN A 214 -44.42 -4.89 32.34
C ASN A 214 -43.90 -6.34 32.19
N MET A 215 -42.90 -6.52 31.31
CA MET A 215 -42.36 -7.85 30.98
C MET A 215 -41.48 -8.41 32.11
N PRO A 216 -41.43 -9.75 32.28
CA PRO A 216 -40.50 -10.36 33.23
C PRO A 216 -39.05 -10.23 32.74
N CYS A 217 -38.11 -10.04 33.67
CA CYS A 217 -36.68 -9.93 33.37
C CYS A 217 -36.12 -11.31 32.98
N SER A 218 -36.13 -11.59 31.68
CA SER A 218 -35.66 -12.84 31.07
C SER A 218 -34.77 -12.51 29.87
N VAL A 219 -33.65 -13.22 29.76
CA VAL A 219 -32.69 -13.05 28.67
C VAL A 219 -33.34 -13.29 27.31
N ASP A 220 -34.23 -14.29 27.17
CA ASP A 220 -34.87 -14.61 25.89
C ASP A 220 -35.79 -13.49 25.39
N ILE A 221 -36.51 -12.85 26.33
CA ILE A 221 -37.40 -11.72 26.03
C ILE A 221 -36.57 -10.49 25.63
N ILE A 222 -35.53 -10.18 26.40
CA ILE A 222 -34.63 -9.05 26.11
C ILE A 222 -33.91 -9.26 24.78
N ALA A 223 -33.42 -10.48 24.51
CA ALA A 223 -32.79 -10.86 23.25
C ALA A 223 -33.74 -10.69 22.05
N SER A 224 -35.00 -11.12 22.18
CA SER A 224 -36.01 -10.95 21.13
C SER A 224 -36.30 -9.47 20.84
N LEU A 225 -36.46 -8.66 21.89
CA LEU A 225 -36.67 -7.21 21.75
C LEU A 225 -35.45 -6.50 21.15
N LEU A 226 -34.24 -6.89 21.55
CA LEU A 226 -33.00 -6.37 20.97
C LEU A 226 -32.91 -6.73 19.48
N GLN A 227 -33.16 -7.99 19.13
CA GLN A 227 -33.15 -8.45 17.75
C GLN A 227 -34.15 -7.65 16.90
N GLU A 228 -35.39 -7.48 17.38
CA GLU A 228 -36.42 -6.73 16.66
C GLU A 228 -36.04 -5.24 16.54
N THR A 229 -35.55 -4.62 17.62
CA THR A 229 -35.20 -3.20 17.64
C THR A 229 -34.00 -2.91 16.72
N ILE A 230 -32.96 -3.75 16.75
CA ILE A 230 -31.79 -3.62 15.88
C ILE A 230 -32.18 -3.88 14.42
N GLN A 231 -32.98 -4.91 14.14
CA GLN A 231 -33.47 -5.19 12.78
C GLN A 231 -34.28 -4.01 12.24
N ARG A 232 -35.08 -3.35 13.09
CA ARG A 232 -35.90 -2.21 12.69
C ARG A 232 -35.07 -0.95 12.45
N GLN A 233 -34.09 -0.66 13.31
CA GLN A 233 -33.32 0.60 13.25
C GLN A 233 -32.10 0.55 12.34
N MET A 234 -31.45 -0.62 12.25
CA MET A 234 -30.18 -0.80 11.55
C MET A 234 -30.30 -1.74 10.35
N HIS A 235 -31.45 -2.41 10.18
CA HIS A 235 -31.67 -3.41 9.12
C HIS A 235 -30.66 -4.57 9.14
N VAL A 236 -30.12 -4.88 10.32
CA VAL A 236 -29.19 -5.98 10.55
C VAL A 236 -29.83 -7.00 11.48
N THR A 237 -29.70 -8.27 11.13
CA THR A 237 -30.12 -9.38 11.99
C THR A 237 -28.95 -9.81 12.86
N VAL A 238 -29.17 -9.85 14.17
CA VAL A 238 -28.20 -10.33 15.15
C VAL A 238 -28.76 -11.56 15.83
N ASP A 239 -27.97 -12.64 15.86
CA ASP A 239 -28.30 -13.84 16.62
C ASP A 239 -27.86 -13.64 18.08
N PHE A 240 -28.80 -13.29 18.96
CA PHE A 240 -28.53 -13.13 20.39
C PHE A 240 -28.49 -14.45 21.16
N SER A 241 -28.73 -15.60 20.51
CA SER A 241 -28.64 -16.92 21.14
C SER A 241 -27.20 -17.44 21.23
N LYS A 242 -26.23 -16.75 20.59
CA LYS A 242 -24.83 -17.17 20.55
C LYS A 242 -23.86 -16.00 20.67
N THR A 243 -22.68 -16.26 21.23
CA THR A 243 -21.57 -15.32 21.21
C THR A 243 -21.02 -15.14 19.78
N ALA A 244 -20.20 -14.12 19.56
CA ALA A 244 -19.47 -13.95 18.29
C ALA A 244 -18.61 -15.18 17.88
N LYS A 245 -18.29 -16.09 18.81
CA LYS A 245 -17.55 -17.33 18.57
C LYS A 245 -18.45 -18.56 18.38
N GLY A 246 -19.77 -18.38 18.39
CA GLY A 246 -20.76 -19.44 18.19
C GLY A 246 -21.14 -20.22 19.45
N GLU A 247 -20.70 -19.80 20.64
CA GLU A 247 -21.07 -20.45 21.90
C GLU A 247 -22.50 -20.05 22.32
N PRO A 248 -23.34 -20.98 22.78
CA PRO A 248 -24.72 -20.66 23.16
C PRO A 248 -24.78 -19.73 24.37
N ILE A 249 -25.63 -18.72 24.28
CA ILE A 249 -25.92 -17.79 25.38
C ILE A 249 -27.24 -18.18 26.05
N THR A 250 -27.16 -18.40 27.36
CA THR A 250 -28.31 -18.58 28.24
C THR A 250 -28.25 -17.59 29.40
N GLN A 251 -29.34 -17.48 30.15
CA GLN A 251 -29.36 -16.63 31.34
C GLN A 251 -28.30 -17.02 32.38
N ASP A 252 -28.11 -18.33 32.63
CA ASP A 252 -27.08 -18.83 33.54
C ASP A 252 -25.66 -18.54 33.04
N PHE A 253 -25.44 -18.60 31.72
CA PHE A 253 -24.16 -18.24 31.12
C PHE A 253 -23.82 -16.78 31.41
N ILE A 254 -24.74 -15.85 31.11
CA ILE A 254 -24.54 -14.41 31.36
C ILE A 254 -24.36 -14.16 32.86
N ALA A 255 -25.22 -14.75 33.70
CA ALA A 255 -25.17 -14.51 35.12
C ALA A 255 -23.85 -14.97 35.76
N LYS A 256 -23.33 -16.12 35.32
CA LYS A 256 -22.01 -16.59 35.75
C LYS A 256 -20.87 -15.72 35.22
N ALA A 257 -20.93 -15.30 33.95
CA ALA A 257 -19.86 -14.52 33.32
C ALA A 257 -19.77 -13.09 33.86
N MET A 258 -20.92 -12.48 34.15
CA MET A 258 -21.03 -11.09 34.62
C MET A 258 -21.19 -10.95 36.15
N LEU A 259 -21.25 -12.08 36.87
CA LEU A 259 -21.54 -12.15 38.32
C LEU A 259 -22.90 -11.54 38.69
N PHE A 260 -23.90 -11.70 37.81
CA PHE A 260 -25.27 -11.22 38.06
C PHE A 260 -26.00 -12.12 39.07
N ASP A 261 -26.97 -11.52 39.74
CA ASP A 261 -27.79 -12.15 40.76
C ASP A 261 -29.29 -11.91 40.49
N LYS A 262 -30.13 -12.14 41.50
CA LYS A 262 -31.59 -12.01 41.39
C LYS A 262 -32.07 -10.55 41.38
N GLU A 263 -31.22 -9.59 41.73
CA GLU A 263 -31.53 -8.16 41.75
C GLU A 263 -31.06 -7.44 40.48
N THR A 264 -30.36 -8.14 39.59
CA THR A 264 -29.84 -7.61 38.33
C THR A 264 -30.95 -7.02 37.45
N SER A 265 -30.70 -5.81 37.00
CA SER A 265 -31.63 -5.02 36.22
C SER A 265 -31.72 -5.49 34.75
N PRO A 266 -32.85 -5.28 34.06
CA PRO A 266 -32.95 -5.51 32.62
C PRO A 266 -31.90 -4.72 31.81
N GLU A 267 -31.46 -3.59 32.32
CA GLU A 267 -30.44 -2.73 31.71
C GLU A 267 -29.07 -3.40 31.66
N GLU A 268 -28.67 -4.07 32.74
CA GLU A 268 -27.42 -4.85 32.79
C GLU A 268 -27.46 -6.06 31.85
N TYR A 269 -28.61 -6.73 31.72
CA TYR A 269 -28.78 -7.81 30.74
C TYR A 269 -28.74 -7.32 29.29
N VAL A 270 -29.30 -6.13 28.99
CA VAL A 270 -29.17 -5.50 27.67
C VAL A 270 -27.71 -5.25 27.33
N ASP A 271 -26.96 -4.62 28.24
CA ASP A 271 -25.55 -4.30 28.00
C ASP A 271 -24.69 -5.57 27.85
N ALA A 272 -24.96 -6.61 28.64
CA ALA A 272 -24.29 -7.91 28.52
C ALA A 272 -24.57 -8.59 27.18
N LEU A 273 -25.83 -8.63 26.73
CA LEU A 273 -26.20 -9.22 25.43
C LEU A 273 -25.56 -8.48 24.27
N LEU A 274 -25.57 -7.14 24.30
CA LEU A 274 -24.86 -6.35 23.30
C LEU A 274 -23.34 -6.61 23.34
N GLY A 275 -22.76 -6.79 24.53
CA GLY A 275 -21.35 -7.10 24.71
C GLY A 275 -20.91 -8.48 24.22
N PHE A 276 -21.72 -9.52 24.44
CA PHE A 276 -21.35 -10.89 24.05
C PHE A 276 -21.72 -11.24 22.60
N CYS A 277 -22.83 -10.70 22.09
CA CYS A 277 -23.36 -11.06 20.77
C CYS A 277 -23.11 -10.00 19.69
N ALA A 278 -22.89 -8.74 20.07
CA ALA A 278 -22.90 -7.60 19.16
C ALA A 278 -21.85 -6.53 19.50
N ASN A 279 -20.70 -6.94 20.06
CA ASN A 279 -19.64 -6.04 20.54
C ASN A 279 -19.20 -5.02 19.50
N ASP A 280 -19.09 -5.46 18.24
CA ASP A 280 -18.59 -4.67 17.13
C ASP A 280 -19.72 -4.13 16.23
N LEU A 281 -20.99 -4.43 16.52
CA LEU A 281 -22.12 -4.05 15.65
C LEU A 281 -22.17 -2.54 15.40
N PHE A 282 -22.08 -1.75 16.48
CA PHE A 282 -22.21 -0.29 16.41
C PHE A 282 -20.95 0.41 15.92
N THR A 283 -19.84 -0.32 15.74
CA THR A 283 -18.59 0.20 15.17
C THR A 283 -18.38 -0.26 13.73
N THR A 284 -18.97 -1.38 13.32
CA THR A 284 -18.77 -1.99 11.99
C THR A 284 -19.92 -1.78 11.02
N VAL A 285 -21.15 -1.61 11.51
CA VAL A 285 -22.30 -1.36 10.64
C VAL A 285 -22.33 0.11 10.23
N PRO A 286 -22.30 0.41 8.91
CA PRO A 286 -22.38 1.78 8.45
C PRO A 286 -23.73 2.39 8.81
N ILE A 287 -23.70 3.41 9.66
CA ILE A 287 -24.87 4.23 9.96
C ILE A 287 -24.84 5.50 9.11
N SER A 288 -26.01 6.08 8.88
CA SER A 288 -26.17 7.36 8.19
C SER A 288 -25.20 8.42 8.74
N PRO A 289 -24.42 9.11 7.87
CA PRO A 289 -23.58 10.24 8.25
C PRO A 289 -24.32 11.32 9.03
N PHE A 290 -25.57 11.60 8.67
CA PHE A 290 -26.38 12.62 9.34
C PHE A 290 -26.68 12.31 10.82
N LYS A 291 -26.44 11.08 11.28
CA LYS A 291 -26.58 10.70 12.69
C LYS A 291 -25.41 11.11 13.57
N TYR A 292 -24.21 11.25 13.04
CA TYR A 292 -23.01 11.53 13.84
C TYR A 292 -22.28 12.81 13.46
N LEU A 293 -22.60 13.43 12.33
CA LEU A 293 -22.05 14.73 11.96
C LEU A 293 -22.64 15.86 12.81
N THR A 294 -21.76 16.73 13.32
CA THR A 294 -22.09 17.71 14.36
C THR A 294 -22.07 19.17 13.91
N ASN A 295 -21.80 19.43 12.65
CA ASN A 295 -21.72 20.79 12.13
C ASN A 295 -22.33 20.90 10.72
N PHE A 296 -22.75 22.13 10.38
CA PHE A 296 -23.45 22.43 9.14
C PHE A 296 -22.58 22.24 7.89
N GLU A 297 -21.26 22.41 7.98
CA GLU A 297 -20.32 22.24 6.87
C GLU A 297 -20.23 20.76 6.49
N SER A 298 -20.00 19.88 7.46
CA SER A 298 -19.99 18.44 7.23
C SER A 298 -21.35 17.93 6.72
N TRP A 299 -22.45 18.51 7.19
CA TRP A 299 -23.79 18.20 6.65
C TRP A 299 -23.96 18.65 5.19
N SER A 300 -23.43 19.81 4.83
CA SER A 300 -23.40 20.29 3.44
C SER A 300 -22.61 19.31 2.56
N ILE A 301 -21.40 18.93 2.98
CA ILE A 301 -20.55 17.96 2.27
C ILE A 301 -21.26 16.60 2.13
N ALA A 302 -21.83 16.06 3.21
CA ALA A 302 -22.57 14.80 3.18
C ALA A 302 -23.80 14.87 2.25
N THR A 303 -24.49 16.00 2.19
CA THR A 303 -25.60 16.21 1.24
C THR A 303 -25.10 16.20 -0.20
N GLN A 304 -24.01 16.92 -0.50
CA GLN A 304 -23.41 16.95 -1.84
C GLN A 304 -22.90 15.55 -2.25
N PHE A 305 -22.30 14.81 -1.33
CA PHE A 305 -21.84 13.45 -1.57
C PHE A 305 -23.01 12.49 -1.86
N LEU A 306 -24.11 12.58 -1.10
CA LEU A 306 -25.34 11.82 -1.38
C LEU A 306 -25.89 12.13 -2.78
N LEU A 307 -25.94 13.41 -3.16
CA LEU A 307 -26.35 13.84 -4.50
C LEU A 307 -25.41 13.30 -5.58
N GLY A 308 -24.10 13.30 -5.32
CA GLY A 308 -23.08 12.75 -6.20
C GLY A 308 -23.25 11.26 -6.46
N LEU A 309 -23.43 10.47 -5.39
CA LEU A 309 -23.72 9.03 -5.51
C LEU A 309 -25.05 8.76 -6.20
N THR A 310 -26.07 9.57 -5.91
CA THR A 310 -27.38 9.45 -6.59
C THR A 310 -27.26 9.72 -8.09
N ASN A 311 -26.48 10.73 -8.49
CA ASN A 311 -26.25 11.04 -9.89
C ASN A 311 -25.47 9.92 -10.61
N ILE A 312 -24.42 9.38 -9.97
CA ILE A 312 -23.66 8.23 -10.48
C ILE A 312 -24.58 7.02 -10.65
N TYR A 313 -25.39 6.70 -9.63
CA TYR A 313 -26.36 5.61 -9.70
C TYR A 313 -27.36 5.80 -10.84
N ALA A 314 -27.88 7.03 -11.03
CA ALA A 314 -28.80 7.34 -12.11
C ALA A 314 -28.18 7.10 -13.49
N VAL A 315 -26.91 7.46 -13.69
CA VAL A 315 -26.16 7.23 -14.93
C VAL A 315 -25.91 5.75 -15.15
N VAL A 316 -25.44 5.04 -14.13
CA VAL A 316 -25.16 3.59 -14.18
C VAL A 316 -26.42 2.80 -14.56
N GLN A 317 -27.54 3.11 -13.94
CA GLN A 317 -28.82 2.41 -14.17
C GLN A 317 -29.58 2.92 -15.41
N GLY A 318 -28.97 3.79 -16.22
CA GLY A 318 -29.60 4.34 -17.42
C GLY A 318 -30.87 5.14 -17.15
N LYS A 319 -31.03 5.69 -15.94
CA LYS A 319 -32.17 6.54 -15.55
C LYS A 319 -31.99 7.99 -15.98
N THR A 320 -30.78 8.38 -16.39
CA THR A 320 -30.48 9.67 -17.02
C THR A 320 -29.39 9.51 -18.08
N SER A 321 -29.18 10.54 -18.91
CA SER A 321 -28.08 10.57 -19.89
C SER A 321 -26.72 10.56 -19.18
N GLN A 322 -25.70 9.98 -19.82
CA GLN A 322 -24.32 9.90 -19.31
C GLN A 322 -23.68 11.28 -19.05
N ASP A 323 -24.19 12.33 -19.71
CA ASP A 323 -23.72 13.71 -19.56
C ASP A 323 -24.50 14.52 -18.51
N THR A 324 -25.50 13.91 -17.86
CA THR A 324 -26.32 14.61 -16.87
C THR A 324 -25.57 14.77 -15.57
N ASN A 325 -25.41 16.02 -15.14
CA ASN A 325 -24.72 16.38 -13.91
C ASN A 325 -25.68 17.16 -12.99
N PHE A 326 -26.17 16.49 -11.93
CA PHE A 326 -27.08 17.14 -10.98
C PHE A 326 -26.45 18.34 -10.27
N GLY A 327 -25.15 18.29 -9.95
CA GLY A 327 -24.45 19.39 -9.29
C GLY A 327 -24.50 20.68 -10.12
N GLU A 328 -24.23 20.58 -11.42
CA GLU A 328 -24.32 21.73 -12.32
C GLU A 328 -25.74 22.24 -12.49
N ILE A 329 -26.72 21.34 -12.58
CA ILE A 329 -28.13 21.73 -12.69
C ILE A 329 -28.54 22.54 -11.46
N LEU A 330 -28.19 22.07 -10.26
CA LEU A 330 -28.48 22.74 -9.00
C LEU A 330 -27.74 24.08 -8.89
N ASP A 331 -26.47 24.15 -9.27
CA ASP A 331 -25.74 25.42 -9.26
C ASP A 331 -26.29 26.45 -10.25
N LYS A 332 -26.83 26.02 -11.39
CA LYS A 332 -27.48 26.88 -12.38
C LYS A 332 -28.93 27.22 -12.01
N ARG A 333 -29.51 26.59 -10.99
CA ARG A 333 -30.90 26.76 -10.55
C ARG A 333 -30.98 27.07 -9.05
N PRO A 334 -30.70 28.32 -8.64
CA PRO A 334 -30.72 28.73 -7.23
C PRO A 334 -32.06 28.47 -6.53
N ASP A 335 -33.16 28.50 -7.29
CA ASP A 335 -34.50 28.15 -6.83
C ASP A 335 -34.56 26.69 -6.35
N LEU A 336 -34.05 25.75 -7.15
CA LEU A 336 -34.00 24.33 -6.79
C LEU A 336 -33.07 24.06 -5.63
N SER A 337 -31.87 24.67 -5.62
CA SER A 337 -30.93 24.53 -4.50
C SER A 337 -31.51 25.03 -3.18
N THR A 338 -32.20 26.18 -3.20
CA THR A 338 -32.85 26.74 -2.01
C THR A 338 -34.00 25.84 -1.54
N GLU A 339 -34.82 25.36 -2.46
CA GLU A 339 -35.94 24.46 -2.15
C GLU A 339 -35.45 23.16 -1.50
N LEU A 340 -34.45 22.50 -2.11
CA LEU A 340 -33.84 21.28 -1.58
C LEU A 340 -33.29 21.52 -0.17
N ALA A 341 -32.47 22.56 0.02
CA ALA A 341 -31.86 22.86 1.31
C ALA A 341 -32.90 23.10 2.41
N GLN A 342 -33.99 23.81 2.10
CA GLN A 342 -35.09 24.03 3.03
C GLN A 342 -35.83 22.75 3.40
N ILE A 343 -36.08 21.87 2.43
CA ILE A 343 -36.74 20.58 2.67
C ILE A 343 -35.89 19.70 3.59
N LEU A 344 -34.57 19.65 3.37
CA LEU A 344 -33.66 18.86 4.22
C LEU A 344 -33.53 19.46 5.63
N ALA A 345 -33.45 20.78 5.74
CA ALA A 345 -33.42 21.45 7.05
C ALA A 345 -34.73 21.20 7.83
N LYS A 346 -35.88 21.24 7.15
CA LYS A 346 -37.17 20.91 7.75
C LYS A 346 -37.24 19.44 8.18
N ALA A 347 -36.77 18.52 7.33
CA ALA A 347 -36.69 17.10 7.67
C ALA A 347 -35.85 16.88 8.94
N GLN A 348 -34.73 17.58 9.10
CA GLN A 348 -33.93 17.49 10.32
C GLN A 348 -34.66 18.03 11.55
N GLN A 349 -35.35 19.17 11.44
CA GLN A 349 -36.16 19.72 12.55
C GLN A 349 -37.29 18.78 12.97
N ASP A 350 -37.84 18.05 12.01
CA ASP A 350 -38.90 17.06 12.23
C ASP A 350 -38.34 15.68 12.63
N ASN A 351 -37.03 15.54 12.82
CA ASN A 351 -36.32 14.29 13.12
C ASN A 351 -36.63 13.17 12.11
N ALA A 352 -36.81 13.54 10.85
CA ALA A 352 -37.07 12.64 9.74
C ALA A 352 -35.77 12.13 9.09
N ASN A 353 -35.88 11.07 8.27
CA ASN A 353 -34.72 10.54 7.55
C ASN A 353 -34.30 11.50 6.40
N ILE A 354 -33.08 12.01 6.48
CA ILE A 354 -32.56 13.04 5.57
C ILE A 354 -32.34 12.48 4.18
N GLU A 355 -31.80 11.26 4.06
CA GLU A 355 -31.57 10.64 2.76
C GLU A 355 -32.89 10.39 2.01
N GLU A 356 -33.90 9.86 2.72
CA GLU A 356 -35.23 9.65 2.18
C GLU A 356 -35.85 10.96 1.72
N ALA A 357 -35.77 12.02 2.53
CA ALA A 357 -36.27 13.34 2.15
C ALA A 357 -35.58 13.88 0.89
N CYS A 358 -34.26 13.73 0.77
CA CYS A 358 -33.48 14.11 -0.40
C CYS A 358 -33.91 13.33 -1.65
N LEU A 359 -33.99 12.01 -1.55
CA LEU A 359 -34.30 11.17 -2.71
C LEU A 359 -35.76 11.29 -3.15
N LEU A 360 -36.69 11.45 -2.21
CA LEU A 360 -38.10 11.75 -2.53
C LEU A 360 -38.25 13.13 -3.18
N TRP A 361 -37.42 14.11 -2.80
CA TRP A 361 -37.39 15.39 -3.50
C TRP A 361 -36.91 15.24 -4.94
N ILE A 362 -35.83 14.48 -5.17
CA ILE A 362 -35.32 14.18 -6.52
C ILE A 362 -36.41 13.50 -7.38
N ASN A 363 -37.12 12.52 -6.82
CA ASN A 363 -38.24 11.84 -7.50
C ASN A 363 -39.40 12.77 -7.87
N LYS A 364 -39.57 13.91 -7.17
CA LYS A 364 -40.57 14.94 -7.50
C LYS A 364 -40.07 15.97 -8.53
N ARG A 365 -38.80 15.90 -8.92
CA ARG A 365 -38.11 16.84 -9.83
C ARG A 365 -37.45 16.12 -11.01
N THR A 366 -38.08 15.04 -11.48
CA THR A 366 -37.53 14.19 -12.54
C THR A 366 -37.27 14.98 -13.82
N HIS A 367 -38.18 15.87 -14.21
CA HIS A 367 -38.01 16.69 -15.41
C HIS A 367 -36.83 17.67 -15.28
N GLU A 368 -36.74 18.40 -14.17
CA GLU A 368 -35.68 19.38 -13.93
C GLU A 368 -34.29 18.73 -13.83
N LEU A 369 -34.23 17.54 -13.22
CA LEU A 369 -33.01 16.74 -13.09
C LEU A 369 -32.77 15.80 -14.28
N LYS A 370 -33.58 15.91 -15.35
CA LYS A 370 -33.43 15.10 -16.59
C LYS A 370 -33.41 13.58 -16.33
N LEU A 371 -34.18 13.13 -15.34
CA LEU A 371 -34.46 11.72 -15.12
C LEU A 371 -35.50 11.25 -16.14
N MET A 372 -35.19 10.16 -16.84
CA MET A 372 -36.11 9.47 -17.74
C MET A 372 -37.17 8.67 -16.96
N THR A 373 -36.79 8.15 -15.80
CA THR A 373 -37.67 7.40 -14.89
C THR A 373 -37.34 7.75 -13.44
N ALA A 374 -38.36 7.81 -12.58
CA ALA A 374 -38.17 7.97 -11.14
C ALA A 374 -37.44 6.75 -10.53
N PHE A 375 -36.84 6.96 -9.36
CA PHE A 375 -36.27 5.89 -8.54
C PHE A 375 -37.37 5.08 -7.85
N THR A 376 -37.26 3.77 -7.95
CA THR A 376 -38.10 2.79 -7.26
C THR A 376 -37.71 2.67 -5.78
N PRO A 377 -38.55 2.09 -4.90
CA PRO A 377 -38.18 1.86 -3.51
C PRO A 377 -36.89 1.05 -3.31
N GLU A 378 -36.58 0.11 -4.21
CA GLU A 378 -35.32 -0.64 -4.13
C GLU A 378 -34.13 0.25 -4.52
N ASP A 379 -34.27 1.09 -5.55
CA ASP A 379 -33.23 2.07 -5.93
C ASP A 379 -32.90 2.99 -4.73
N LEU A 380 -33.93 3.50 -4.05
CA LEU A 380 -33.77 4.36 -2.88
C LEU A 380 -33.02 3.66 -1.75
N LYS A 381 -33.32 2.38 -1.53
CA LYS A 381 -32.65 1.55 -0.53
C LYS A 381 -31.18 1.32 -0.88
N THR A 382 -30.87 0.95 -2.13
CA THR A 382 -29.50 0.76 -2.60
C THR A 382 -28.67 2.03 -2.49
N ILE A 383 -29.22 3.19 -2.90
CA ILE A 383 -28.52 4.47 -2.81
C ILE A 383 -28.19 4.81 -1.34
N LYS A 384 -29.13 4.63 -0.41
CA LYS A 384 -28.91 4.87 1.03
C LYS A 384 -27.83 3.95 1.61
N GLN A 385 -27.86 2.67 1.25
CA GLN A 385 -26.87 1.70 1.71
C GLN A 385 -25.47 2.05 1.19
N ASN A 386 -25.36 2.37 -0.11
CA ASN A 386 -24.09 2.77 -0.72
C ASN A 386 -23.56 4.08 -0.11
N PHE A 387 -24.43 5.06 0.14
CA PHE A 387 -24.06 6.31 0.80
C PHE A 387 -23.47 6.07 2.19
N ALA A 388 -24.14 5.30 3.05
CA ALA A 388 -23.63 5.00 4.38
C ALA A 388 -22.30 4.22 4.33
N GLN A 389 -22.22 3.19 3.48
CA GLN A 389 -21.03 2.35 3.32
C GLN A 389 -19.81 3.12 2.81
N GLN A 390 -20.00 3.98 1.80
CA GLN A 390 -18.89 4.72 1.20
C GLN A 390 -18.47 5.92 2.06
N TYR A 391 -19.42 6.64 2.67
CA TYR A 391 -19.07 7.78 3.51
C TYR A 391 -18.24 7.37 4.73
N VAL A 392 -18.53 6.20 5.34
CA VAL A 392 -17.73 5.69 6.47
C VAL A 392 -16.26 5.47 6.09
N GLN A 393 -15.96 5.15 4.83
CA GLN A 393 -14.60 4.95 4.35
C GLN A 393 -13.84 6.27 4.18
N ILE A 394 -14.53 7.38 3.91
CA ILE A 394 -13.93 8.69 3.63
C ILE A 394 -14.13 9.72 4.74
N LYS A 395 -14.83 9.38 5.83
CA LYS A 395 -15.18 10.33 6.90
C LYS A 395 -13.97 11.02 7.54
N ASP A 396 -12.81 10.38 7.49
CA ASP A 396 -11.54 10.84 8.07
C ASP A 396 -10.60 11.42 6.99
N SER A 397 -11.08 11.62 5.76
CA SER A 397 -10.31 12.23 4.67
C SER A 397 -9.94 13.69 5.02
N PRO A 398 -8.70 14.12 4.74
CA PRO A 398 -8.27 15.50 5.02
C PRO A 398 -8.96 16.53 4.11
N HIS A 399 -9.42 16.08 2.94
CA HIS A 399 -10.05 16.88 1.90
C HIS A 399 -11.30 16.16 1.40
N PHE A 400 -12.35 16.91 1.06
CA PHE A 400 -13.63 16.39 0.56
C PHE A 400 -13.99 16.93 -0.82
N ASP A 401 -13.01 17.51 -1.52
CA ASP A 401 -13.18 18.20 -2.79
C ASP A 401 -13.54 17.24 -3.93
N GLU A 402 -13.01 16.02 -3.92
CA GLU A 402 -13.26 15.04 -4.97
C GLU A 402 -13.13 13.59 -4.48
N PHE A 403 -13.84 12.69 -5.16
CA PHE A 403 -13.76 11.25 -4.93
C PHE A 403 -13.91 10.47 -6.23
N PHE A 404 -13.18 9.37 -6.33
CA PHE A 404 -13.40 8.31 -7.32
C PHE A 404 -14.34 7.25 -6.74
N VAL A 405 -15.31 6.78 -7.52
CA VAL A 405 -16.25 5.73 -7.15
C VAL A 405 -16.22 4.63 -8.20
N LEU A 406 -15.88 3.43 -7.77
CA LEU A 406 -15.86 2.23 -8.60
C LEU A 406 -17.20 1.51 -8.46
N ASP A 407 -17.85 1.27 -9.60
CA ASP A 407 -19.00 0.38 -9.68
C ASP A 407 -18.51 -1.07 -9.72
N THR A 408 -18.72 -1.77 -8.62
CA THR A 408 -18.27 -3.16 -8.43
C THR A 408 -19.21 -4.19 -9.07
N GLU A 409 -20.40 -3.78 -9.50
CA GLU A 409 -21.38 -4.65 -10.14
C GLU A 409 -21.26 -4.62 -11.68
N LYS A 410 -20.71 -3.52 -12.22
CA LYS A 410 -20.48 -3.35 -13.67
C LYS A 410 -19.09 -3.83 -14.07
N GLU A 411 -19.04 -4.71 -15.08
CA GLU A 411 -17.79 -5.05 -15.76
C GLU A 411 -17.19 -3.82 -16.44
N GLY A 412 -15.88 -3.64 -16.34
CA GLY A 412 -15.20 -2.52 -16.97
C GLY A 412 -13.68 -2.62 -16.91
N ALA A 413 -13.00 -1.55 -17.30
CA ALA A 413 -11.55 -1.49 -17.35
C ALA A 413 -10.89 -1.42 -15.96
N PHE A 414 -11.65 -1.07 -14.93
CA PHE A 414 -11.15 -0.78 -13.60
C PHE A 414 -11.55 -1.89 -12.63
N VAL A 415 -10.61 -2.27 -11.77
CA VAL A 415 -10.72 -3.41 -10.86
C VAL A 415 -10.14 -3.06 -9.49
N MET A 416 -10.53 -3.81 -8.46
CA MET A 416 -9.92 -3.78 -7.14
C MET A 416 -8.80 -4.80 -7.07
N HIS A 417 -7.60 -4.38 -6.67
CA HIS A 417 -6.49 -5.29 -6.40
C HIS A 417 -5.62 -4.70 -5.29
N GLN A 418 -5.25 -5.50 -4.29
CA GLN A 418 -4.34 -5.12 -3.20
C GLN A 418 -4.75 -3.81 -2.48
N GLY A 419 -6.06 -3.60 -2.27
CA GLY A 419 -6.57 -2.41 -1.58
C GLY A 419 -6.44 -1.11 -2.39
N SER A 420 -6.33 -1.21 -3.72
CA SER A 420 -6.34 -0.09 -4.65
C SER A 420 -7.35 -0.31 -5.77
N ILE A 421 -7.88 0.79 -6.30
CA ILE A 421 -8.55 0.80 -7.60
C ILE A 421 -7.45 0.84 -8.65
N CYS A 422 -7.48 -0.11 -9.58
CA CYS A 422 -6.44 -0.35 -10.57
C CYS A 422 -7.03 -0.47 -11.98
N THR A 423 -6.15 -0.40 -12.98
CA THR A 423 -6.45 -0.79 -14.36
C THR A 423 -5.39 -1.77 -14.87
N SER A 424 -5.70 -2.52 -15.93
CA SER A 424 -4.71 -3.37 -16.59
C SER A 424 -3.61 -2.52 -17.24
N PHE A 425 -2.34 -2.79 -16.90
CA PHE A 425 -1.19 -2.14 -17.53
C PHE A 425 -1.13 -2.46 -19.03
N ALA A 426 -1.45 -3.70 -19.43
CA ALA A 426 -1.54 -4.10 -20.84
C ALA A 426 -2.59 -3.27 -21.61
N LYS A 427 -3.74 -2.98 -20.99
CA LYS A 427 -4.77 -2.13 -21.59
C LYS A 427 -4.30 -0.67 -21.72
N PHE A 428 -3.64 -0.15 -20.68
CA PHE A 428 -3.09 1.21 -20.69
C PHE A 428 -2.06 1.42 -21.81
N VAL A 429 -1.08 0.51 -21.95
CA VAL A 429 -0.03 0.64 -22.99
C VAL A 429 -0.54 0.49 -24.42
N SER A 430 -1.73 -0.10 -24.59
CA SER A 430 -2.37 -0.26 -25.90
C SER A 430 -3.07 1.01 -26.39
N SER A 431 -3.02 2.09 -25.59
CA SER A 431 -3.51 3.38 -26.02
C SER A 431 -2.70 3.89 -27.23
N PRO A 432 -3.37 4.38 -28.29
CA PRO A 432 -2.68 4.96 -29.44
C PRO A 432 -1.86 6.20 -29.08
N LEU A 433 -2.09 6.81 -27.90
CA LEU A 433 -1.32 7.98 -27.44
C LEU A 433 0.08 7.65 -26.93
N LEU A 434 0.41 6.37 -26.72
CA LEU A 434 1.73 5.93 -26.26
C LEU A 434 2.63 5.44 -27.39
N ASP A 435 2.11 5.34 -28.62
CA ASP A 435 2.85 4.94 -29.82
C ASP A 435 3.74 3.69 -29.63
N VAL A 436 3.29 2.74 -28.80
CA VAL A 436 4.05 1.52 -28.50
C VAL A 436 4.01 0.59 -29.72
N PRO A 437 5.17 0.06 -30.18
CA PRO A 437 5.21 -0.87 -31.30
C PRO A 437 4.33 -2.10 -31.09
N GLN A 438 3.62 -2.52 -32.14
CA GLN A 438 2.68 -3.64 -32.07
C GLN A 438 3.38 -4.95 -31.67
N GLU A 439 4.66 -5.15 -32.03
CA GLU A 439 5.41 -6.35 -31.63
C GLU A 439 5.57 -6.46 -30.11
N LEU A 440 5.57 -5.34 -29.38
CA LEU A 440 5.64 -5.31 -27.92
C LEU A 440 4.27 -5.50 -27.25
N ILE A 441 3.17 -5.19 -27.94
CA ILE A 441 1.81 -5.35 -27.41
C ILE A 441 1.24 -6.75 -27.69
N GLN A 442 1.60 -7.37 -28.82
CA GLN A 442 1.10 -8.68 -29.25
C GLN A 442 1.12 -9.77 -28.17
N PRO A 443 2.19 -9.93 -27.34
CA PRO A 443 2.20 -10.93 -26.27
C PRO A 443 1.07 -10.77 -25.24
N PHE A 444 0.49 -9.57 -25.13
CA PHE A 444 -0.52 -9.22 -24.14
C PHE A 444 -1.96 -9.23 -24.70
N GLU A 445 -2.17 -9.54 -25.97
CA GLU A 445 -3.53 -9.65 -26.54
C GLU A 445 -4.39 -10.67 -25.78
N LYS A 446 -3.78 -11.81 -25.41
CA LYS A 446 -4.44 -12.85 -24.59
C LYS A 446 -4.80 -12.33 -23.20
N VAL A 447 -3.92 -11.54 -22.57
CA VAL A 447 -4.16 -10.91 -21.27
C VAL A 447 -5.37 -9.98 -21.36
N GLN A 448 -5.45 -9.16 -22.41
CA GLN A 448 -6.56 -8.23 -22.59
C GLN A 448 -7.90 -8.94 -22.84
N GLN A 449 -7.90 -9.97 -23.69
CA GLN A 449 -9.11 -10.76 -24.00
C GLN A 449 -9.65 -11.52 -22.79
N GLN A 450 -8.78 -11.93 -21.86
CA GLN A 450 -9.17 -12.72 -20.70
C GLN A 450 -9.37 -11.88 -19.42
N ALA A 451 -8.92 -10.62 -19.40
CA ALA A 451 -9.05 -9.73 -18.24
C ALA A 451 -10.50 -9.56 -17.76
N SER A 452 -11.48 -9.53 -18.67
CA SER A 452 -12.91 -9.44 -18.29
C SER A 452 -13.40 -10.63 -17.47
N ARG A 453 -12.78 -11.81 -17.59
CA ARG A 453 -13.17 -13.02 -16.87
C ARG A 453 -12.73 -13.02 -15.40
N LEU A 454 -11.85 -12.11 -15.02
CA LEU A 454 -11.35 -12.04 -13.64
C LEU A 454 -12.36 -11.39 -12.68
N GLY A 455 -13.38 -10.71 -13.21
CA GLY A 455 -14.29 -9.89 -12.42
C GLY A 455 -13.64 -8.62 -11.88
N VAL A 456 -14.40 -7.85 -11.11
CA VAL A 456 -13.93 -6.56 -10.56
C VAL A 456 -13.04 -6.73 -9.33
N ASN A 457 -13.19 -7.81 -8.55
CA ASN A 457 -12.39 -8.05 -7.35
C ASN A 457 -11.28 -9.08 -7.60
N ILE A 458 -10.05 -8.61 -7.79
CA ILE A 458 -8.89 -9.45 -8.05
C ILE A 458 -8.26 -9.90 -6.73
N PRO A 459 -8.05 -11.21 -6.52
CA PRO A 459 -7.39 -11.73 -5.32
C PRO A 459 -6.04 -11.06 -5.06
N HIS A 460 -5.76 -10.76 -3.79
CA HIS A 460 -4.50 -10.15 -3.35
C HIS A 460 -3.34 -11.15 -3.26
N LYS A 461 -3.63 -12.47 -3.31
CA LYS A 461 -2.65 -13.55 -3.28
C LYS A 461 -2.82 -14.46 -4.49
N ASN A 462 -1.70 -14.89 -5.03
CA ASN A 462 -1.61 -15.90 -6.08
C ASN A 462 -1.79 -17.29 -5.47
N THR A 463 -2.55 -18.14 -6.16
CA THR A 463 -2.66 -19.56 -5.80
C THR A 463 -1.63 -20.33 -6.61
N LEU A 464 -0.55 -20.74 -5.96
CA LEU A 464 0.47 -21.61 -6.57
C LEU A 464 0.12 -23.07 -6.25
N MET A 465 0.20 -23.93 -7.26
CA MET A 465 -0.09 -25.37 -7.13
C MET A 465 0.95 -26.12 -6.27
N GLN A 466 2.17 -25.58 -6.17
CA GLN A 466 3.26 -26.20 -5.42
C GLN A 466 4.24 -25.13 -4.90
N ASN A 467 4.46 -25.10 -3.59
CA ASN A 467 5.30 -24.10 -2.91
C ASN A 467 6.61 -24.68 -2.35
N GLU A 468 6.81 -25.99 -2.45
CA GLU A 468 8.00 -26.68 -1.97
C GLU A 468 8.46 -27.71 -3.00
N VAL A 469 9.78 -27.91 -3.09
CA VAL A 469 10.40 -28.95 -3.91
C VAL A 469 11.15 -29.93 -3.00
N GLU A 470 11.03 -31.22 -3.29
CA GLU A 470 11.82 -32.25 -2.64
C GLU A 470 13.15 -32.44 -3.39
N ILE A 471 14.24 -32.16 -2.69
CA ILE A 471 15.61 -32.29 -3.19
C ILE A 471 16.24 -33.53 -2.57
N ASN A 472 16.66 -34.45 -3.44
CA ASN A 472 17.47 -35.59 -3.04
C ASN A 472 18.94 -35.18 -2.95
N THR A 473 19.40 -34.81 -1.76
CA THR A 473 20.78 -34.35 -1.52
C THR A 473 21.82 -35.46 -1.75
N SER A 474 21.42 -36.74 -1.70
CA SER A 474 22.33 -37.87 -1.93
C SER A 474 22.81 -37.99 -3.37
N THR A 475 22.06 -37.44 -4.34
CA THR A 475 22.40 -37.48 -5.77
C THR A 475 23.16 -36.25 -6.25
N LEU A 476 23.36 -35.25 -5.39
CA LEU A 476 24.04 -33.99 -5.76
C LEU A 476 25.56 -34.13 -5.66
N ASP A 477 26.27 -33.62 -6.67
CA ASP A 477 27.72 -33.45 -6.61
C ASP A 477 28.12 -32.24 -5.74
N LYS A 478 29.43 -32.03 -5.55
CA LYS A 478 29.93 -30.93 -4.71
C LYS A 478 29.52 -29.54 -5.22
N ALA A 479 29.43 -29.35 -6.53
CA ALA A 479 29.08 -28.06 -7.12
C ALA A 479 27.58 -27.76 -6.91
N ALA A 480 26.72 -28.77 -7.11
CA ALA A 480 25.30 -28.67 -6.86
C ALA A 480 24.97 -28.50 -5.36
N LEU A 481 25.73 -29.14 -4.46
CA LEU A 481 25.61 -28.89 -3.02
C LEU A 481 26.03 -27.48 -2.62
N GLN A 482 27.04 -26.91 -3.27
CA GLN A 482 27.45 -25.52 -3.07
C GLN A 482 26.36 -24.55 -3.53
N ALA A 483 25.79 -24.77 -4.73
CA ALA A 483 24.67 -23.98 -5.21
C ALA A 483 23.45 -24.07 -4.27
N LEU A 484 23.13 -25.27 -3.76
CA LEU A 484 22.07 -25.46 -2.77
C LEU A 484 22.37 -24.72 -1.45
N TYR A 485 23.63 -24.69 -1.00
CA TYR A 485 24.03 -23.95 0.19
C TYR A 485 23.82 -22.44 0.02
N GLU A 486 24.28 -21.86 -1.09
CA GLU A 486 24.10 -20.44 -1.41
C GLU A 486 22.63 -20.08 -1.56
N GLN A 487 21.84 -20.99 -2.15
CA GLN A 487 20.39 -20.85 -2.22
C GLN A 487 19.74 -20.78 -0.84
N ILE A 488 20.13 -21.66 0.10
CA ILE A 488 19.64 -21.60 1.49
C ILE A 488 20.10 -20.29 2.16
N ASP A 489 21.33 -19.83 1.90
CA ASP A 489 21.84 -18.59 2.49
C ASP A 489 21.08 -17.35 2.02
N SER A 490 20.44 -17.40 0.85
CA SER A 490 19.69 -16.28 0.27
C SER A 490 18.25 -16.10 0.78
N TYR A 491 17.70 -17.00 1.62
CA TYR A 491 16.38 -16.76 2.23
C TYR A 491 16.41 -15.53 3.15
N ASN A 492 15.25 -14.94 3.47
CA ASN A 492 15.22 -13.85 4.44
C ASN A 492 14.92 -14.33 5.87
N ASP A 493 14.27 -15.48 6.03
CA ASP A 493 13.91 -16.04 7.35
C ASP A 493 15.09 -16.77 8.00
N PRO A 494 15.66 -16.25 9.12
CA PRO A 494 16.80 -16.87 9.80
C PRO A 494 16.48 -18.27 10.37
N LYS A 495 15.25 -18.50 10.84
CA LYS A 495 14.86 -19.80 11.43
C LYS A 495 14.76 -20.87 10.35
N LEU A 496 14.22 -20.50 9.20
CA LEU A 496 14.18 -21.38 8.04
C LEU A 496 15.60 -21.74 7.59
N LYS A 497 16.51 -20.77 7.47
CA LYS A 497 17.92 -21.03 7.12
C LYS A 497 18.57 -22.04 8.05
N GLU A 498 18.46 -21.78 9.36
CA GLU A 498 19.06 -22.63 10.39
C GLU A 498 18.56 -24.08 10.28
N LYS A 499 17.24 -24.25 10.12
CA LYS A 499 16.61 -25.56 9.90
C LYS A 499 17.14 -26.25 8.64
N LEU A 500 17.21 -25.54 7.52
CA LEU A 500 17.65 -26.09 6.23
C LEU A 500 19.14 -26.45 6.25
N PHE A 501 20.00 -25.60 6.83
CA PHE A 501 21.42 -25.91 6.98
C PHE A 501 21.67 -27.10 7.91
N ALA A 502 20.92 -27.21 9.03
CA ALA A 502 21.00 -28.36 9.92
C ALA A 502 20.61 -29.66 9.20
N GLN A 503 19.56 -29.60 8.36
CA GLN A 503 19.14 -30.73 7.54
C GLN A 503 20.20 -31.12 6.49
N LEU A 504 20.76 -30.14 5.76
CA LEU A 504 21.81 -30.38 4.77
C LEU A 504 23.06 -31.02 5.42
N LYS A 505 23.47 -30.53 6.60
CA LYS A 505 24.60 -31.09 7.36
C LYS A 505 24.34 -32.53 7.82
N THR A 506 23.09 -32.84 8.15
CA THR A 506 22.69 -34.20 8.57
C THR A 506 22.65 -35.15 7.38
N GLU A 507 22.09 -34.73 6.24
CA GLU A 507 21.98 -35.56 5.03
C GLU A 507 23.34 -35.73 4.30
N ARG A 508 24.22 -34.71 4.35
CA ARG A 508 25.54 -34.68 3.68
C ARG A 508 26.65 -34.18 4.61
N PRO A 509 27.05 -34.97 5.62
CA PRO A 509 28.13 -34.60 6.54
C PRO A 509 29.51 -34.49 5.86
N ASP A 510 29.66 -35.05 4.64
CA ASP A 510 30.85 -34.97 3.81
C ASP A 510 31.00 -33.62 3.08
N PHE A 511 29.92 -32.86 2.95
CA PHE A 511 29.92 -31.57 2.27
C PHE A 511 30.45 -30.47 3.20
N LYS A 512 31.51 -29.80 2.77
CA LYS A 512 32.05 -28.60 3.41
C LYS A 512 31.78 -27.40 2.49
N PRO A 513 30.88 -26.47 2.88
CA PRO A 513 30.56 -25.32 2.04
C PRO A 513 31.78 -24.43 1.87
N GLN A 514 32.04 -24.00 0.64
CA GLN A 514 32.94 -22.89 0.37
C GLN A 514 32.24 -21.61 0.83
N ILE A 515 32.64 -21.06 1.97
CA ILE A 515 32.14 -19.74 2.39
C ILE A 515 32.74 -18.69 1.46
N ASN A 516 31.90 -17.78 0.95
CA ASN A 516 32.33 -16.71 0.09
C ASN A 516 33.23 -15.73 0.86
N VAL A 517 34.54 -15.94 0.74
CA VAL A 517 35.59 -15.12 1.36
C VAL A 517 35.41 -13.63 1.02
N LYS A 518 34.94 -13.31 -0.19
CA LYS A 518 34.65 -11.93 -0.59
C LYS A 518 33.52 -11.32 0.24
N GLN A 519 32.47 -12.08 0.53
CA GLN A 519 31.35 -11.64 1.37
C GLN A 519 31.80 -11.38 2.82
N PHE A 520 32.63 -12.26 3.38
CA PHE A 520 33.23 -12.04 4.70
C PHE A 520 34.06 -10.74 4.74
N LEU A 521 34.94 -10.53 3.75
CA LEU A 521 35.73 -9.30 3.62
C LEU A 521 34.83 -8.06 3.46
N GLN A 522 33.72 -8.19 2.72
CA GLN A 522 32.73 -7.11 2.53
C GLN A 522 32.02 -6.74 3.84
N HIS A 523 31.57 -7.73 4.62
CA HIS A 523 30.94 -7.49 5.93
C HIS A 523 31.89 -6.76 6.88
N VAL A 524 33.17 -7.16 6.89
CA VAL A 524 34.22 -6.47 7.65
C VAL A 524 34.42 -5.04 7.15
N ALA A 525 34.49 -4.83 5.84
CA ALA A 525 34.65 -3.51 5.23
C ALA A 525 33.51 -2.53 5.56
N TYR A 526 32.30 -3.08 5.73
CA TYR A 526 31.08 -2.35 6.04
C TYR A 526 30.78 -2.23 7.55
N GLY A 527 31.67 -2.71 8.42
CA GLY A 527 31.46 -2.66 9.87
C GLY A 527 30.32 -3.57 10.37
N GLN A 528 29.90 -4.55 9.56
CA GLN A 528 28.82 -5.49 9.85
C GLN A 528 29.36 -6.63 10.73
N GLN A 529 29.65 -6.30 12.00
CA GLN A 529 30.36 -7.19 12.93
C GLN A 529 29.61 -8.49 13.19
N ASN A 530 28.28 -8.44 13.34
CA ASN A 530 27.48 -9.63 13.66
C ASN A 530 27.48 -10.61 12.48
N GLU A 531 27.33 -10.10 11.27
CA GLU A 531 27.35 -10.85 10.03
C GLU A 531 28.71 -11.50 9.79
N ALA A 532 29.80 -10.76 10.00
CA ALA A 532 31.17 -11.29 9.92
C ALA A 532 31.45 -12.35 10.99
N GLU A 533 31.04 -12.11 12.25
CA GLU A 533 31.23 -13.07 13.34
C GLU A 533 30.43 -14.36 13.12
N ASN A 534 29.22 -14.26 12.57
CA ASN A 534 28.40 -15.43 12.26
C ASN A 534 29.07 -16.36 11.24
N LEU A 535 29.86 -15.82 10.31
CA LEU A 535 30.64 -16.64 9.37
C LEU A 535 31.79 -17.39 10.06
N LEU A 536 32.45 -16.76 11.04
CA LEU A 536 33.55 -17.38 11.81
C LEU A 536 33.05 -18.44 12.79
N LYS A 537 31.82 -18.30 13.32
CA LYS A 537 31.19 -19.29 14.22
C LYS A 537 30.82 -20.61 13.53
N LYS A 538 30.72 -20.65 12.19
CA LYS A 538 30.22 -21.82 11.44
C LYS A 538 31.15 -23.03 11.54
N ASP A 539 32.46 -22.83 11.44
CA ASP A 539 33.48 -23.89 11.49
C ASP A 539 34.84 -23.31 11.87
N ALA A 540 35.51 -23.90 12.88
CA ALA A 540 36.78 -23.40 13.39
C ALA A 540 37.95 -23.50 12.40
N ALA A 541 37.95 -24.51 11.53
CA ALA A 541 38.98 -24.66 10.48
C ALA A 541 38.77 -23.63 9.36
N LEU A 542 37.51 -23.40 8.99
CA LEU A 542 37.13 -22.40 7.99
C LEU A 542 37.33 -20.97 8.49
N ALA A 543 37.18 -20.74 9.79
CA ALA A 543 37.49 -19.45 10.41
C ALA A 543 38.94 -19.04 10.16
N GLN A 544 39.91 -19.96 10.26
CA GLN A 544 41.32 -19.63 9.98
C GLN A 544 41.55 -19.29 8.50
N GLU A 545 40.90 -20.01 7.58
CA GLU A 545 40.96 -19.73 6.14
C GLU A 545 40.39 -18.33 5.83
N LEU A 546 39.25 -17.98 6.42
CA LEU A 546 38.63 -16.65 6.27
C LEU A 546 39.50 -15.53 6.86
N LEU A 547 40.09 -15.75 8.03
CA LEU A 547 40.92 -14.76 8.72
C LEU A 547 42.23 -14.48 7.98
N THR A 548 42.80 -15.49 7.31
CA THR A 548 44.10 -15.39 6.61
C THR A 548 43.99 -15.07 5.12
N ALA A 549 42.76 -15.13 4.57
CA ALA A 549 42.46 -14.83 3.18
C ALA A 549 43.01 -13.48 2.71
N ARG A 550 43.54 -13.46 1.49
CA ARG A 550 44.22 -12.32 0.85
C ARG A 550 44.06 -12.38 -0.66
N ASP A 551 44.48 -11.30 -1.32
CA ASP A 551 44.48 -11.13 -2.79
C ASP A 551 43.08 -11.23 -3.42
N ILE A 552 42.03 -11.05 -2.62
CA ILE A 552 40.63 -11.04 -3.05
C ILE A 552 40.12 -9.60 -2.96
N PRO A 553 39.68 -8.99 -4.08
CA PRO A 553 39.24 -7.60 -4.08
C PRO A 553 37.87 -7.43 -3.39
N PHE A 554 37.80 -6.49 -2.45
CA PHE A 554 36.55 -6.05 -1.79
C PHE A 554 36.53 -4.53 -1.67
N THR A 555 35.33 -3.94 -1.60
CA THR A 555 35.15 -2.48 -1.66
C THR A 555 34.39 -1.96 -0.46
N ASP A 556 34.87 -0.89 0.17
CA ASP A 556 34.21 -0.25 1.30
C ASP A 556 33.14 0.79 0.88
N TYR A 557 32.46 1.41 1.84
CA TYR A 557 31.43 2.42 1.58
C TYR A 557 31.94 3.67 0.86
N SER A 558 33.25 3.93 0.89
CA SER A 558 33.88 5.06 0.20
C SER A 558 34.28 4.72 -1.24
N GLY A 559 33.96 3.51 -1.72
CA GLY A 559 34.33 3.05 -3.05
C GLY A 559 35.82 2.75 -3.19
N ARG A 560 36.53 2.49 -2.07
CA ARG A 560 37.94 2.08 -2.08
C ARG A 560 38.02 0.56 -2.14
N THR A 561 38.78 0.04 -3.09
CA THR A 561 38.98 -1.40 -3.28
C THR A 561 40.31 -1.85 -2.70
N PHE A 562 40.26 -2.83 -1.80
CA PHE A 562 41.40 -3.43 -1.11
C PHE A 562 41.57 -4.90 -1.49
N THR A 563 42.76 -5.45 -1.32
CA THR A 563 43.09 -6.87 -1.56
C THR A 563 43.78 -7.53 -0.34
N CYS A 564 43.67 -6.91 0.83
CA CYS A 564 44.28 -7.39 2.08
C CYS A 564 43.33 -8.33 2.86
N SER A 565 43.79 -8.84 4.01
CA SER A 565 42.92 -9.60 4.92
C SER A 565 41.95 -8.72 5.69
N ALA A 566 40.89 -9.35 6.23
CA ALA A 566 39.94 -8.71 7.13
C ALA A 566 40.61 -7.98 8.31
N TYR A 567 41.64 -8.60 8.89
CA TYR A 567 42.36 -8.03 10.03
C TYR A 567 43.22 -6.83 9.65
N GLU A 568 43.91 -6.88 8.50
CA GLU A 568 44.68 -5.75 7.98
C GLU A 568 43.79 -4.54 7.68
N TYR A 569 42.61 -4.77 7.10
CA TYR A 569 41.63 -3.71 6.89
C TYR A 569 41.11 -3.13 8.20
N ALA A 570 40.69 -3.97 9.16
CA ALA A 570 40.20 -3.50 10.46
C ALA A 570 41.27 -2.70 11.23
N TRP A 571 42.54 -3.13 11.13
CA TRP A 571 43.69 -2.39 11.67
C TRP A 571 43.86 -1.02 11.02
N TRP A 572 43.83 -0.97 9.69
CA TRP A 572 43.94 0.26 8.91
C TRP A 572 42.78 1.23 9.17
N ALA A 573 41.55 0.70 9.26
CA ALA A 573 40.34 1.47 9.54
C ALA A 573 40.25 1.96 11.00
N LYS A 574 41.15 1.50 11.89
CA LYS A 574 41.09 1.70 13.35
C LYS A 574 39.79 1.19 13.98
N ASP A 575 39.18 0.18 13.38
CA ASP A 575 37.98 -0.45 13.92
C ASP A 575 38.35 -1.42 15.05
N SER A 576 38.41 -0.87 16.25
CA SER A 576 38.79 -1.63 17.45
C SER A 576 37.80 -2.75 17.76
N HIS A 577 36.51 -2.54 17.49
CA HIS A 577 35.46 -3.52 17.76
C HIS A 577 35.58 -4.73 16.84
N MET A 578 35.67 -4.49 15.53
CA MET A 578 35.90 -5.54 14.55
C MET A 578 37.21 -6.27 14.82
N ARG A 579 38.29 -5.54 15.14
CA ARG A 579 39.60 -6.14 15.45
C ARG A 579 39.53 -7.11 16.63
N PHE A 580 38.93 -6.69 17.75
CA PHE A 580 38.79 -7.56 18.92
C PHE A 580 37.88 -8.76 18.65
N MET A 581 36.85 -8.60 17.79
CA MET A 581 36.02 -9.72 17.36
C MET A 581 36.86 -10.74 16.58
N LEU A 582 37.61 -10.32 15.57
CA LEU A 582 38.45 -11.20 14.74
C LEU A 582 39.51 -11.95 15.58
N GLU A 583 40.17 -11.28 16.54
CA GLU A 583 41.20 -11.86 17.41
C GLU A 583 40.70 -13.04 18.25
N ARG A 584 39.41 -13.05 18.63
CA ARG A 584 38.80 -14.14 19.41
C ARG A 584 38.75 -15.46 18.65
N TYR A 585 38.76 -15.41 17.32
CA TYR A 585 38.66 -16.58 16.46
C TYR A 585 40.01 -17.00 15.86
N MET A 586 41.10 -16.27 16.11
CA MET A 586 42.42 -16.64 15.60
C MET A 586 43.11 -17.67 16.47
N ASP A 587 43.70 -18.69 15.85
CA ASP A 587 44.67 -19.56 16.50
C ASP A 587 46.06 -18.89 16.61
N GLU A 588 47.00 -19.56 17.29
CA GLU A 588 48.36 -19.04 17.47
C GLU A 588 49.13 -18.85 16.16
N GLY A 589 48.83 -19.65 15.13
CA GLY A 589 49.43 -19.53 13.81
C GLY A 589 48.96 -18.27 13.09
N SER A 590 47.63 -18.12 12.97
CA SER A 590 46.97 -16.96 12.36
C SER A 590 47.32 -15.67 13.08
N LYS A 591 47.35 -15.65 14.42
CA LYS A 591 47.77 -14.48 15.21
C LYS A 591 49.18 -14.04 14.85
N LYS A 592 50.14 -14.97 14.83
CA LYS A 592 51.54 -14.65 14.53
C LYS A 592 51.70 -14.12 13.11
N GLU A 593 51.00 -14.70 12.16
CA GLU A 593 51.03 -14.27 10.77
C GLU A 593 50.42 -12.87 10.58
N LEU A 594 49.19 -12.68 11.04
CA LEU A 594 48.46 -11.42 10.88
C LEU A 594 49.12 -10.28 11.67
N LEU A 595 49.70 -10.56 12.84
CA LEU A 595 50.49 -9.59 13.60
C LEU A 595 51.70 -9.08 12.78
N LYS A 596 52.44 -9.98 12.13
CA LYS A 596 53.56 -9.61 11.27
C LYS A 596 53.11 -8.71 10.11
N ARG A 597 51.92 -8.96 9.55
CA ARG A 597 51.37 -8.17 8.46
C ARG A 597 50.94 -6.77 8.90
N VAL A 598 50.24 -6.62 10.03
CA VAL A 598 49.89 -5.27 10.52
C VAL A 598 51.11 -4.48 10.97
N GLN A 599 52.16 -5.13 11.49
CA GLN A 599 53.45 -4.49 11.75
C GLN A 599 54.10 -3.92 10.48
N GLN A 600 53.89 -4.55 9.31
CA GLN A 600 54.37 -4.02 8.03
C GLN A 600 53.60 -2.78 7.58
N ILE A 601 52.32 -2.62 7.97
CA ILE A 601 51.54 -1.39 7.71
C ILE A 601 52.14 -0.23 8.51
N ASP A 602 52.56 -0.49 9.74
CA ASP A 602 53.15 0.49 10.66
C ASP A 602 54.67 0.71 10.45
N GLU A 603 55.31 -0.09 9.60
CA GLU A 603 56.76 -0.02 9.34
C GLU A 603 57.15 1.35 8.77
N PRO A 604 58.09 2.09 9.41
CA PRO A 604 58.49 3.40 8.92
C PRO A 604 59.26 3.28 7.61
N ILE A 605 58.76 3.93 6.55
CA ILE A 605 59.45 4.05 5.27
C ILE A 605 60.11 5.42 5.15
N ASP A 606 61.27 5.44 4.49
CA ASP A 606 61.95 6.70 4.18
C ASP A 606 61.17 7.42 3.07
N THR A 607 60.61 8.57 3.42
CA THR A 607 59.83 9.43 2.53
C THR A 607 60.64 10.64 2.04
N GLY A 608 61.93 10.74 2.38
CA GLY A 608 62.75 11.92 2.10
C GLY A 608 62.41 13.14 2.96
N THR A 609 61.59 12.96 4.01
CA THR A 609 61.24 14.01 4.98
C THR A 609 61.82 13.69 6.37
N LEU A 610 61.88 14.70 7.25
CA LEU A 610 62.41 14.54 8.62
C LEU A 610 61.60 13.53 9.48
N PHE A 611 60.37 13.21 9.06
CA PHE A 611 59.48 12.28 9.74
C PHE A 611 59.23 11.04 8.87
N LYS A 612 59.64 9.87 9.35
CA LYS A 612 59.33 8.61 8.66
C LYS A 612 57.83 8.34 8.75
N ALA A 613 57.18 8.17 7.60
CA ALA A 613 55.76 7.83 7.54
C ALA A 613 55.60 6.29 7.57
N PRO A 614 54.47 5.77 8.07
CA PRO A 614 54.18 4.34 7.97
C PRO A 614 54.03 3.90 6.52
N ARG A 615 54.42 2.67 6.19
CA ARG A 615 54.24 2.07 4.86
C ARG A 615 52.78 2.10 4.41
N GLY A 616 51.84 1.89 5.33
CA GLY A 616 50.41 1.94 5.05
C GLY A 616 49.89 0.82 4.15
N LEU A 617 48.56 0.84 3.98
CA LEU A 617 47.81 -0.11 3.18
C LEU A 617 47.52 0.47 1.79
N VAL A 618 47.61 -0.38 0.76
CA VAL A 618 47.32 -0.02 -0.64
C VAL A 618 45.84 -0.23 -0.94
N TYR A 619 45.24 0.70 -1.67
CA TYR A 619 43.89 0.59 -2.20
C TYR A 619 43.76 1.31 -3.53
N THR A 620 42.74 0.95 -4.31
CA THR A 620 42.37 1.66 -5.53
C THR A 620 41.07 2.42 -5.33
N GLN A 621 40.98 3.64 -5.86
CA GLN A 621 39.75 4.43 -5.85
C GLN A 621 39.66 5.18 -7.18
N LYS A 622 38.53 5.04 -7.90
CA LYS A 622 38.34 5.64 -9.24
C LYS A 622 39.49 5.32 -10.22
N GLY A 623 40.00 4.08 -10.16
CA GLY A 623 41.08 3.59 -11.04
C GLY A 623 42.49 4.11 -10.72
N LYS A 624 42.68 4.88 -9.65
CA LYS A 624 44.00 5.32 -9.17
C LYS A 624 44.40 4.54 -7.92
N GLU A 625 45.67 4.16 -7.83
CA GLU A 625 46.25 3.53 -6.65
C GLU A 625 46.62 4.60 -5.60
N TYR A 626 46.29 4.30 -4.35
CA TYR A 626 46.58 5.11 -3.19
C TYR A 626 47.22 4.24 -2.10
N ARG A 627 47.94 4.89 -1.19
CA ARG A 627 48.56 4.25 -0.04
C ARG A 627 48.39 5.17 1.17
N SER A 628 47.83 4.66 2.26
CA SER A 628 47.71 5.43 3.52
C SER A 628 47.94 4.56 4.74
N ALA A 629 48.50 5.17 5.80
CA ALA A 629 48.77 4.49 7.06
C ALA A 629 47.49 3.97 7.71
N HIS A 630 46.48 4.84 7.81
CA HIS A 630 45.17 4.56 8.40
C HIS A 630 44.07 5.31 7.63
N PHE A 631 42.83 5.03 7.99
CA PHE A 631 41.69 5.84 7.59
C PHE A 631 41.81 7.26 8.16
N ASP A 632 41.73 8.26 7.28
CA ASP A 632 41.86 9.68 7.63
C ASP A 632 40.50 10.39 7.50
N LEU A 633 40.01 10.96 8.60
CA LEU A 633 38.80 11.77 8.66
C LEU A 633 39.01 13.22 8.21
N THR A 634 40.25 13.65 7.98
CA THR A 634 40.57 15.04 7.60
C THR A 634 39.84 15.52 6.36
N PRO A 635 39.70 14.73 5.28
CA PRO A 635 38.89 15.13 4.11
C PRO A 635 37.43 15.40 4.48
N LEU A 636 36.81 14.53 5.30
CA LEU A 636 35.42 14.70 5.74
C LEU A 636 35.27 15.91 6.67
N LYS A 637 36.21 16.12 7.59
CA LYS A 637 36.23 17.32 8.44
C LYS A 637 36.38 18.59 7.61
N SER A 638 37.17 18.54 6.53
CA SER A 638 37.34 19.69 5.64
C SER A 638 36.09 19.96 4.81
N ALA A 639 35.44 18.91 4.29
CA ALA A 639 34.18 19.04 3.58
C ALA A 639 33.08 19.62 4.49
N LEU A 640 32.94 19.06 5.70
CA LEU A 640 31.97 19.56 6.69
C LEU A 640 32.22 21.01 7.09
N ARG A 641 33.49 21.41 7.31
CA ARG A 641 33.83 22.82 7.57
C ARG A 641 33.49 23.73 6.40
N THR A 642 33.68 23.26 5.18
CA THR A 642 33.34 24.01 3.96
C THR A 642 31.83 24.19 3.86
N TYR A 643 31.07 23.12 4.09
CA TYR A 643 29.61 23.14 4.13
C TYR A 643 29.06 24.08 5.22
N ILE A 644 29.57 23.97 6.46
CA ILE A 644 29.16 24.85 7.57
C ILE A 644 29.46 26.32 7.23
N LYS A 645 30.63 26.61 6.67
CA LYS A 645 31.00 27.96 6.28
C LYS A 645 30.11 28.50 5.17
N ALA A 646 29.72 27.68 4.21
CA ALA A 646 28.77 28.06 3.17
C ALA A 646 27.37 28.32 3.75
N TYR A 647 26.93 27.46 4.68
CA TYR A 647 25.64 27.58 5.38
C TYR A 647 25.55 28.88 6.22
N GLU A 648 26.61 29.25 6.92
CA GLU A 648 26.68 30.48 7.74
C GLU A 648 26.70 31.77 6.90
N GLN A 649 27.03 31.69 5.61
CA GLN A 649 27.24 32.85 4.74
C GLN A 649 26.00 33.26 3.90
N SER A 650 24.89 32.50 3.94
CA SER A 650 23.68 32.77 3.13
C SER A 650 22.39 32.82 3.96
N PRO A 651 21.46 33.77 3.71
CA PRO A 651 20.13 33.79 4.33
C PRO A 651 19.20 32.78 3.62
N ASN A 652 19.16 31.55 4.15
CA ASN A 652 18.42 30.42 3.58
C ASN A 652 16.90 30.69 3.51
N THR A 653 16.39 31.04 2.33
CA THR A 653 14.95 31.32 2.14
C THR A 653 14.33 30.59 0.95
N THR A 654 15.12 29.95 0.08
CA THR A 654 14.60 29.25 -1.12
C THR A 654 15.24 27.88 -1.37
N ASN A 655 14.57 27.01 -2.14
CA ASN A 655 15.09 25.69 -2.53
C ASN A 655 16.38 25.78 -3.39
N ALA A 656 16.55 26.85 -4.16
CA ALA A 656 17.75 27.07 -4.96
C ALA A 656 19.00 27.32 -4.07
N ASP A 657 18.82 27.90 -2.89
CA ASP A 657 19.91 28.10 -1.93
C ASP A 657 20.42 26.76 -1.38
N TRP A 658 19.51 25.80 -1.16
CA TRP A 658 19.84 24.45 -0.70
C TRP A 658 20.52 23.61 -1.81
N GLU A 659 20.05 23.71 -3.06
CA GLU A 659 20.70 23.03 -4.19
C GLU A 659 22.12 23.56 -4.45
N ALA A 660 22.35 24.86 -4.24
CA ALA A 660 23.69 25.45 -4.34
C ALA A 660 24.63 25.00 -3.20
N LEU A 661 24.08 24.70 -2.01
CA LEU A 661 24.82 24.16 -0.87
C LEU A 661 25.21 22.69 -1.06
N ASP A 662 24.33 21.87 -1.64
CA ASP A 662 24.58 20.44 -1.91
C ASP A 662 25.62 20.21 -3.04
N ALA A 663 25.89 21.24 -3.84
CA ALA A 663 26.88 21.20 -4.92
C ALA A 663 28.33 21.48 -4.47
N VAL A 664 28.56 21.85 -3.20
CA VAL A 664 29.86 22.19 -2.59
C VAL A 664 30.40 21.02 -1.78
#